data_AF-U2ZM93-F1
#
_entry.id   AF-U2ZM93-F1
#
_cell.length_a   1.000
_cell.length_b   1.000
_cell.length_c   1.000
_cell.angle_alpha   90.00
_cell.angle_beta   90.00
_cell.angle_gamma   90.00
#
_symmetry.space_group_name_H-M   'P 1'
#
loop_
_entity.id
_entity.type
_entity.pdbx_description
1 polymer ?
#
loop_
_entity_poly.entity_id
_entity_poly.type
_entity_poly.pdbx_seq_one_letter_code
_entity_poly.pdbx_strand_id
1 'polypeptide(L)'
;MTFALGQRWISDTESDLGLGTVVAMDARTVTLMFSASEETRVYARKDAPVTRVTFNPGDLIECQEGWSLSVEDVQESNGLFCYIGTRQDTGESGVVLREIMLSNQIRFNKPQDKLYAGQIDRMDNFVLRYRALSNQYQQHKSPMRGLCGMRAGLIPHQLYIAHEVGRRHAPRVLLADEVGLGKTIEAGMIIHQQVLSGRAERILIVVPETLQHQWLVEMMRRFNLHFSIFDEERCVEAFEEADNPFDTQQYVLCSLDFLRKSRQRFEQALEGEWDLLVVDEAHHLEWSQDNPSREYQVIEALAEKTPGVLLLTATPEQLGRESHFARLRLLDPDRFYDYAAFVEEEAQYAPVADSVAALFAGEQLADAAKNQISELLSEQDVEPLFRIIESNSDQDAKASARQELIDNLMDRHGTGRVLFRNTRAAIKGFPQRNVQLLPMDIPSQYTTSMRVAGMLGGKMSDQARALKNLYPEEIFQEFEGDDASWWQFDSRVNWLLEKIKEKRSEKILVIASRANTALQLEQALREREGIRATVFHEGMSILERDKAAAYFAQEEGGAQVLICSEIGSEGRNFQFANQLVMFDLPFNPDLLEQRIGRLDRIGQQRDIDIYVPYLKDTAQAILARWFDEGLNAFAETCPTGRAVYDQYADALIEMLASGNVDALDEVIEASAKLNKSLKSQLEQGRDRLLEMHSNGGDKAQQIVEKIASTDGDTNLVTFALSLFDTIGLNQDDKGENALVVTPSEHMMVPSYPGLPYEGATITFDRDTALSREDMHFISWEHPMIQGGIDLLMSEGVGTCAVSLLKNKALPVGTILLELVYLVDAQAPKSSGINRFLPQTPIRLMLDKQGNDLSAQVEFESFNRQLSPVNRHLASKLVNSVQAQVHQLIEQADQRIVEQVAAVRDQAQKEMQASLNSELGRLQALKAVNPNIRDEELEAIDRQIQALSDYISRAQYQLDSLRLIVVSHN
;
A
#
# COMPACT_ATOMS: atom_id res chain seq x y z
N MET A 1 -35.25 -34.71 -5.49
CA MET A 1 -34.12 -35.20 -6.31
C MET A 1 -33.85 -36.66 -5.95
N THR A 2 -33.64 -37.55 -6.93
CA THR A 2 -33.30 -38.96 -6.71
C THR A 2 -31.82 -39.19 -7.01
N PHE A 3 -31.00 -39.19 -5.95
CA PHE A 3 -29.57 -39.52 -6.05
C PHE A 3 -29.35 -41.03 -6.23
N ALA A 4 -28.37 -41.41 -7.06
CA ALA A 4 -27.80 -42.75 -7.19
C ALA A 4 -26.25 -42.69 -7.13
N LEU A 5 -25.61 -43.78 -6.70
CA LEU A 5 -24.14 -43.88 -6.65
C LEU A 5 -23.53 -43.79 -8.05
N GLY A 6 -22.47 -42.98 -8.20
CA GLY A 6 -21.78 -42.77 -9.48
C GLY A 6 -22.35 -41.65 -10.35
N GLN A 7 -23.44 -41.00 -9.92
CA GLN A 7 -23.96 -39.82 -10.61
C GLN A 7 -23.01 -38.62 -10.47
N ARG A 8 -22.95 -37.81 -11.53
CA ARG A 8 -22.22 -36.54 -11.58
C ARG A 8 -23.10 -35.31 -11.30
N TRP A 9 -22.69 -34.48 -10.35
CA TRP A 9 -23.42 -33.29 -9.91
C TRP A 9 -22.45 -32.12 -9.73
N ILE A 10 -22.92 -30.89 -9.89
CA ILE A 10 -22.15 -29.67 -9.57
C ILE A 10 -22.71 -29.03 -8.31
N SER A 11 -21.86 -28.32 -7.56
CA SER A 11 -22.29 -27.42 -6.50
C SER A 11 -22.85 -26.15 -7.13
N ASP A 12 -24.08 -25.77 -6.77
CA ASP A 12 -24.70 -24.53 -7.26
C ASP A 12 -24.07 -23.28 -6.63
N THR A 13 -23.42 -23.43 -5.46
CA THR A 13 -22.83 -22.34 -4.68
C THR A 13 -21.30 -22.27 -4.78
N GLU A 14 -20.63 -23.35 -5.19
CA GLU A 14 -19.17 -23.46 -5.18
C GLU A 14 -18.68 -24.03 -6.52
N SER A 15 -18.82 -23.24 -7.59
CA SER A 15 -18.54 -23.71 -8.95
C SER A 15 -17.06 -24.04 -9.22
N ASP A 16 -16.14 -23.53 -8.39
CA ASP A 16 -14.70 -23.79 -8.45
C ASP A 16 -14.31 -25.23 -8.06
N LEU A 17 -15.18 -25.94 -7.34
CA LEU A 17 -14.97 -27.35 -6.99
C LEU A 17 -15.07 -28.29 -8.22
N GLY A 18 -15.63 -27.81 -9.32
CA GLY A 18 -15.83 -28.59 -10.53
C GLY A 18 -16.90 -29.67 -10.39
N LEU A 19 -16.76 -30.77 -11.13
CA LEU A 19 -17.79 -31.80 -11.22
C LEU A 19 -17.65 -32.84 -10.08
N GLY A 20 -18.62 -32.89 -9.17
CA GLY A 20 -18.68 -33.85 -8.06
C GLY A 20 -19.27 -35.21 -8.46
N THR A 21 -18.82 -36.28 -7.80
CA THR A 21 -19.35 -37.64 -7.95
C THR A 21 -20.03 -38.10 -6.67
N VAL A 22 -21.23 -38.68 -6.79
CA VAL A 22 -21.92 -39.27 -5.64
C VAL A 22 -21.20 -40.55 -5.21
N VAL A 23 -20.48 -40.48 -4.10
CA VAL A 23 -19.66 -41.59 -3.56
C VAL A 23 -20.33 -42.32 -2.40
N ALA A 24 -21.23 -41.67 -1.67
CA ALA A 24 -22.01 -42.27 -0.59
C ALA A 24 -23.37 -41.60 -0.43
N MET A 25 -24.32 -42.33 0.14
CA MET A 25 -25.66 -41.81 0.45
C MET A 25 -26.34 -42.58 1.56
N ASP A 26 -26.96 -41.83 2.47
CA ASP A 26 -27.76 -42.35 3.57
C ASP A 26 -29.23 -41.90 3.45
N ALA A 27 -30.04 -42.20 4.46
CA ALA A 27 -31.45 -41.80 4.51
C ALA A 27 -31.66 -40.28 4.52
N ARG A 28 -30.66 -39.49 4.95
CA ARG A 28 -30.78 -38.03 5.14
C ARG A 28 -29.72 -37.20 4.38
N THR A 29 -28.61 -37.80 4.00
CA THR A 29 -27.46 -37.09 3.42
C THR A 29 -27.00 -37.73 2.11
N VAL A 30 -26.32 -36.94 1.28
CA VAL A 30 -25.59 -37.37 0.09
C VAL A 30 -24.17 -36.81 0.16
N THR A 31 -23.19 -37.65 -0.15
CA THR A 31 -21.78 -37.26 -0.14
C THR A 31 -21.26 -37.18 -1.58
N LEU A 32 -20.73 -36.02 -1.93
CA LEU A 32 -20.14 -35.72 -3.23
C LEU A 32 -18.62 -35.56 -3.08
N MET A 33 -17.86 -36.28 -3.90
CA MET A 33 -16.42 -36.13 -4.03
C MET A 33 -16.12 -35.25 -5.25
N PHE A 34 -15.47 -34.12 -5.04
CA PHE A 34 -15.05 -33.17 -6.06
C PHE A 34 -13.58 -33.42 -6.41
N SER A 35 -13.35 -34.32 -7.36
CA SER A 35 -11.98 -34.78 -7.70
C SER A 35 -11.08 -33.71 -8.30
N ALA A 36 -11.61 -32.55 -8.74
CA ALA A 36 -10.80 -31.46 -9.28
C ALA A 36 -10.15 -30.59 -8.20
N SER A 37 -10.83 -30.42 -7.06
CA SER A 37 -10.34 -29.68 -5.88
C SER A 37 -9.86 -30.61 -4.75
N GLU A 38 -9.99 -31.93 -4.93
CA GLU A 38 -9.70 -32.95 -3.91
C GLU A 38 -10.56 -32.82 -2.63
N GLU A 39 -11.73 -32.20 -2.73
CA GLU A 39 -12.62 -31.95 -1.60
C GLU A 39 -13.83 -32.89 -1.56
N THR A 40 -14.32 -33.19 -0.36
CA THR A 40 -15.56 -33.94 -0.15
C THR A 40 -16.58 -33.07 0.57
N ARG A 41 -17.80 -32.97 0.02
CA ARG A 41 -18.91 -32.25 0.65
C ARG A 41 -20.07 -33.18 0.95
N VAL A 42 -20.74 -32.94 2.07
CA VAL A 42 -21.90 -33.69 2.53
C VAL A 42 -23.10 -32.75 2.59
N TYR A 43 -24.14 -33.06 1.82
CA TYR A 43 -25.35 -32.25 1.75
C TYR A 43 -26.56 -33.01 2.29
N ALA A 44 -27.57 -32.27 2.77
CA ALA A 44 -28.86 -32.84 3.13
C ALA A 44 -29.64 -33.22 1.85
N ARG A 45 -30.12 -34.47 1.76
CA ARG A 45 -30.70 -35.02 0.51
C ARG A 45 -31.96 -34.30 0.00
N LYS A 46 -32.68 -33.58 0.87
CA LYS A 46 -33.89 -32.83 0.51
C LYS A 46 -33.60 -31.48 -0.14
N ASP A 47 -32.52 -30.82 0.29
CA ASP A 47 -32.22 -29.41 -0.02
C ASP A 47 -30.75 -29.22 -0.43
N ALA A 48 -30.13 -30.25 -1.01
CA ALA A 48 -28.74 -30.17 -1.47
C ALA A 48 -28.67 -29.14 -2.63
N PRO A 49 -27.85 -28.07 -2.51
CA PRO A 49 -27.69 -27.04 -3.53
C PRO A 49 -26.78 -27.56 -4.64
N VAL A 50 -27.24 -28.62 -5.31
CA VAL A 50 -26.47 -29.33 -6.32
C VAL A 50 -27.32 -29.60 -7.55
N THR A 51 -26.79 -29.30 -8.72
CA THR A 51 -27.45 -29.54 -10.00
C THR A 51 -26.91 -30.79 -10.66
N ARG A 52 -27.82 -31.63 -11.18
CA ARG A 52 -27.48 -32.83 -11.92
C ARG A 52 -26.91 -32.44 -13.28
N VAL A 53 -25.72 -32.93 -13.60
CA VAL A 53 -25.11 -32.71 -14.91
C VAL A 53 -25.66 -33.68 -15.93
N THR A 54 -26.15 -33.14 -17.05
CA THR A 54 -26.66 -33.88 -18.20
C THR A 54 -26.23 -33.22 -19.49
N PHE A 55 -25.80 -34.03 -20.46
CA PHE A 55 -25.46 -33.58 -21.81
C PHE A 55 -26.48 -34.10 -22.82
N ASN A 56 -26.64 -33.38 -23.93
CA ASN A 56 -27.61 -33.65 -24.98
C ASN A 56 -26.92 -34.13 -26.27
N PRO A 57 -27.64 -34.82 -27.18
CA PRO A 57 -27.16 -35.07 -28.53
C PRO A 57 -26.71 -33.77 -29.22
N GLY A 58 -25.49 -33.75 -29.74
CA GLY A 58 -24.81 -32.58 -30.30
C GLY A 58 -23.72 -31.99 -29.41
N ASP A 59 -23.71 -32.31 -28.11
CA ASP A 59 -22.68 -31.80 -27.19
C ASP A 59 -21.34 -32.52 -27.40
N LEU A 60 -20.24 -31.78 -27.25
CA LEU A 60 -18.90 -32.34 -27.17
C LEU A 60 -18.50 -32.50 -25.70
N ILE A 61 -18.25 -33.73 -25.27
CA ILE A 61 -17.91 -34.08 -23.88
C ILE A 61 -16.54 -34.73 -23.78
N GLU A 62 -15.83 -34.44 -22.69
CA GLU A 62 -14.46 -34.93 -22.47
C GLU A 62 -14.42 -36.06 -21.43
N CYS A 63 -13.65 -37.10 -21.74
CA CYS A 63 -13.37 -38.21 -20.83
C CYS A 63 -12.21 -37.85 -19.89
N GLN A 64 -12.17 -38.42 -18.69
CA GLN A 64 -11.04 -38.30 -17.75
C GLN A 64 -9.70 -38.76 -18.34
N GLU A 65 -9.73 -39.59 -19.39
CA GLU A 65 -8.55 -40.05 -20.12
C GLU A 65 -8.05 -39.04 -21.19
N GLY A 66 -8.66 -37.85 -21.29
CA GLY A 66 -8.20 -36.74 -22.12
C GLY A 66 -8.65 -36.76 -23.59
N TRP A 67 -9.58 -37.65 -23.95
CA TRP A 67 -10.18 -37.71 -25.29
C TRP A 67 -11.65 -37.26 -25.27
N SER A 68 -12.15 -36.76 -26.39
CA SER A 68 -13.51 -36.19 -26.48
C SER A 68 -14.48 -37.04 -27.31
N LEU A 69 -15.75 -37.01 -26.95
CA LEU A 69 -16.87 -37.69 -27.61
C LEU A 69 -17.88 -36.65 -28.10
N SER A 70 -18.29 -36.71 -29.37
CA SER A 70 -19.48 -35.99 -29.85
C SER A 70 -20.71 -36.84 -29.57
N VAL A 71 -21.61 -36.37 -28.71
CA VAL A 71 -22.78 -37.12 -28.26
C VAL A 71 -23.81 -37.23 -29.39
N GLU A 72 -24.26 -38.44 -29.69
CA GLU A 72 -25.31 -38.73 -30.68
C GLU A 72 -26.59 -39.26 -30.02
N ASP A 73 -26.45 -40.03 -28.94
CA ASP A 73 -27.56 -40.60 -28.17
C ASP A 73 -27.20 -40.65 -26.67
N VAL A 74 -28.22 -40.64 -25.81
CA VAL A 74 -28.06 -40.68 -24.34
C VAL A 74 -29.02 -41.72 -23.76
N GLN A 75 -28.46 -42.71 -23.09
CA GLN A 75 -29.22 -43.79 -22.47
C GLN A 75 -29.14 -43.71 -20.95
N GLU A 76 -30.30 -43.84 -20.29
CA GLU A 76 -30.40 -43.89 -18.82
C GLU A 76 -30.67 -45.32 -18.35
N SER A 77 -29.85 -45.81 -17.40
CA SER A 77 -30.06 -47.10 -16.76
C SER A 77 -29.78 -46.97 -15.26
N ASN A 78 -30.75 -47.39 -14.42
CA ASN A 78 -30.65 -47.32 -12.96
C ASN A 78 -30.30 -45.92 -12.41
N GLY A 79 -30.76 -44.86 -13.07
CA GLY A 79 -30.49 -43.47 -12.69
C GLY A 79 -29.11 -42.94 -13.10
N LEU A 80 -28.35 -43.71 -13.91
CA LEU A 80 -27.06 -43.31 -14.47
C LEU A 80 -27.14 -43.10 -15.98
N PHE A 81 -26.42 -42.08 -16.47
CA PHE A 81 -26.33 -41.77 -17.90
C PHE A 81 -25.14 -42.45 -18.60
N CYS A 82 -25.39 -42.93 -19.81
CA CYS A 82 -24.38 -43.38 -20.77
C CYS A 82 -24.54 -42.57 -22.05
N TYR A 83 -23.49 -41.86 -22.44
CA TYR A 83 -23.43 -41.06 -23.66
C TYR A 83 -22.85 -41.91 -24.78
N ILE A 84 -23.55 -42.00 -25.92
CA ILE A 84 -23.13 -42.78 -27.08
C ILE A 84 -22.84 -41.81 -28.22
N GLY A 85 -21.71 -41.98 -28.88
CA GLY A 85 -21.34 -41.05 -29.94
C GLY A 85 -20.06 -41.42 -30.67
N THR A 86 -19.49 -40.43 -31.35
CA THR A 86 -18.27 -40.59 -32.13
C THR A 86 -17.08 -39.96 -31.41
N ARG A 87 -16.00 -40.74 -31.24
CA ARG A 87 -14.75 -40.31 -30.61
C ARG A 87 -13.93 -39.43 -31.57
N GLN A 88 -13.49 -38.26 -31.12
CA GLN A 88 -12.92 -37.24 -32.02
C GLN A 88 -11.48 -37.53 -32.48
N ASP A 89 -10.66 -38.14 -31.63
CA ASP A 89 -9.25 -38.45 -31.92
C ASP A 89 -9.10 -39.66 -32.87
N THR A 90 -9.95 -40.68 -32.71
CA THR A 90 -9.88 -41.92 -33.51
C THR A 90 -10.93 -42.00 -34.61
N GLY A 91 -11.97 -41.17 -34.57
CA GLY A 91 -13.11 -41.23 -35.49
C GLY A 91 -14.02 -42.46 -35.29
N GLU A 92 -13.87 -43.18 -34.18
CA GLU A 92 -14.62 -44.39 -33.89
C GLU A 92 -16.06 -44.04 -33.45
N SER A 93 -17.05 -44.54 -34.19
CA SER A 93 -18.49 -44.29 -33.95
C SER A 93 -19.10 -45.34 -33.01
N GLY A 94 -20.08 -44.93 -32.22
CA GLY A 94 -20.80 -45.82 -31.29
C GLY A 94 -20.05 -46.09 -29.99
N VAL A 95 -19.07 -45.25 -29.65
CA VAL A 95 -18.33 -45.32 -28.38
C VAL A 95 -19.25 -44.90 -27.24
N VAL A 96 -19.22 -45.66 -26.15
CA VAL A 96 -20.05 -45.43 -24.97
C VAL A 96 -19.21 -44.83 -23.85
N LEU A 97 -19.50 -43.59 -23.47
CA LEU A 97 -18.92 -42.92 -22.31
C LEU A 97 -19.91 -42.93 -21.16
N ARG A 98 -19.57 -43.65 -20.08
CA ARG A 98 -20.35 -43.64 -18.84
C ARG A 98 -20.12 -42.32 -18.12
N GLU A 99 -21.16 -41.74 -17.54
CA GLU A 99 -21.04 -40.44 -16.88
C GLU A 99 -19.97 -40.38 -15.77
N ILE A 100 -19.66 -41.50 -15.08
CA ILE A 100 -18.63 -41.53 -14.03
C ILE A 100 -17.23 -41.24 -14.58
N MET A 101 -17.03 -41.46 -15.89
CA MET A 101 -15.79 -41.24 -16.62
C MET A 101 -15.73 -39.84 -17.25
N LEU A 102 -16.72 -38.98 -17.04
CA LEU A 102 -16.67 -37.58 -17.46
C LEU A 102 -15.52 -36.85 -16.76
N SER A 103 -14.83 -35.98 -17.50
CA SER A 103 -13.75 -35.16 -16.98
C SER A 103 -14.18 -34.40 -15.72
N ASN A 104 -13.29 -34.34 -14.72
CA ASN A 104 -13.55 -33.62 -13.47
C ASN A 104 -13.47 -32.10 -13.65
N GLN A 105 -12.86 -31.65 -14.74
CA GLN A 105 -12.59 -30.23 -15.07
C GLN A 105 -13.75 -29.55 -15.82
N ILE A 106 -14.92 -30.19 -15.91
CA ILE A 106 -16.07 -29.61 -16.61
C ILE A 106 -16.63 -28.45 -15.77
N ARG A 107 -16.33 -27.22 -16.18
CA ARG A 107 -16.96 -25.99 -15.67
C ARG A 107 -18.31 -25.77 -16.38
N PHE A 108 -19.42 -26.06 -15.70
CA PHE A 108 -20.75 -25.69 -16.17
C PHE A 108 -21.12 -24.30 -15.64
N ASN A 109 -20.80 -23.27 -16.42
CA ASN A 109 -21.36 -21.93 -16.21
C ASN A 109 -21.39 -21.14 -17.53
N LYS A 110 -21.64 -21.85 -18.63
CA LYS A 110 -21.78 -21.23 -19.95
C LYS A 110 -23.01 -20.29 -19.93
N PRO A 111 -22.85 -18.98 -20.16
CA PRO A 111 -23.96 -18.02 -20.09
C PRO A 111 -25.14 -18.37 -21.01
N GLN A 112 -24.87 -19.08 -22.11
CA GLN A 112 -25.88 -19.61 -23.02
C GLN A 112 -26.78 -20.66 -22.39
N ASP A 113 -26.26 -21.50 -21.49
CA ASP A 113 -27.06 -22.54 -20.83
C ASP A 113 -28.05 -21.88 -19.86
N LYS A 114 -27.60 -20.84 -19.12
CA LYS A 114 -28.47 -20.00 -18.29
C LYS A 114 -29.54 -19.30 -19.12
N LEU A 115 -29.16 -18.72 -20.26
CA LEU A 115 -30.10 -18.09 -21.18
C LEU A 115 -31.18 -19.09 -21.64
N TYR A 116 -30.78 -20.27 -22.12
CA TYR A 116 -31.71 -21.30 -22.60
C TYR A 116 -32.59 -21.90 -21.50
N ALA A 117 -32.08 -21.98 -20.27
CA ALA A 117 -32.87 -22.34 -19.10
C ALA A 117 -33.85 -21.24 -18.65
N GLY A 118 -33.84 -20.06 -19.28
CA GLY A 118 -34.67 -18.91 -18.91
C GLY A 118 -34.25 -18.28 -17.58
N GLN A 119 -33.01 -18.50 -17.15
CA GLN A 119 -32.39 -17.83 -16.01
C GLN A 119 -31.80 -16.50 -16.52
N ILE A 120 -32.55 -15.42 -16.29
CA ILE A 120 -32.25 -14.10 -16.85
C ILE A 120 -32.05 -13.15 -15.69
N ASP A 121 -30.85 -12.57 -15.63
CA ASP A 121 -30.44 -11.58 -14.65
C ASP A 121 -31.05 -10.22 -14.96
N ARG A 122 -30.96 -9.31 -13.98
CA ARG A 122 -31.30 -7.91 -14.18
C ARG A 122 -30.31 -7.30 -15.19
N MET A 123 -30.84 -6.44 -16.06
CA MET A 123 -30.03 -5.71 -17.04
C MET A 123 -28.89 -4.92 -16.38
N ASP A 124 -29.16 -4.31 -15.22
CA ASP A 124 -28.17 -3.52 -14.48
C ASP A 124 -27.01 -4.39 -13.96
N ASN A 125 -27.26 -5.66 -13.62
CA ASN A 125 -26.24 -6.59 -13.16
C ASN A 125 -25.27 -6.96 -14.29
N PHE A 126 -25.76 -7.14 -15.52
CA PHE A 126 -24.91 -7.35 -16.70
C PHE A 126 -24.02 -6.13 -16.96
N VAL A 127 -24.58 -4.93 -16.81
CA VAL A 127 -23.83 -3.67 -16.95
C VAL A 127 -22.75 -3.56 -15.88
N LEU A 128 -23.09 -3.87 -14.63
CA LEU A 128 -22.16 -3.87 -13.52
C LEU A 128 -21.02 -4.88 -13.74
N ARG A 129 -21.33 -6.11 -14.20
CA ARG A 129 -20.33 -7.13 -14.53
C ARG A 129 -19.36 -6.67 -15.62
N TYR A 130 -19.87 -6.13 -16.72
CA TYR A 130 -19.01 -5.62 -17.79
C TYR A 130 -18.12 -4.46 -17.33
N ARG A 131 -18.66 -3.54 -16.52
CA ARG A 131 -17.88 -2.46 -15.90
C ARG A 131 -16.80 -3.00 -14.98
N ALA A 132 -17.11 -4.00 -14.16
CA ALA A 132 -16.15 -4.64 -13.26
C ALA A 132 -14.97 -5.23 -14.03
N LEU A 133 -15.25 -6.01 -15.08
CA LEU A 133 -14.24 -6.60 -15.96
C LEU A 133 -13.39 -5.54 -16.68
N SER A 134 -14.04 -4.52 -17.24
CA SER A 134 -13.36 -3.44 -17.94
C SER A 134 -12.43 -2.67 -17.00
N ASN A 135 -12.90 -2.37 -15.78
CA ASN A 135 -12.11 -1.66 -14.77
C ASN A 135 -10.95 -2.52 -14.26
N GLN A 136 -11.16 -3.81 -13.95
CA GLN A 136 -10.08 -4.73 -13.58
C GLN A 136 -8.97 -4.75 -14.64
N TYR A 137 -9.35 -4.88 -15.92
CA TYR A 137 -8.40 -4.84 -17.03
C TYR A 137 -7.61 -3.51 -17.09
N GLN A 138 -8.29 -2.37 -16.97
CA GLN A 138 -7.62 -1.05 -17.00
C GLN A 138 -6.67 -0.86 -15.80
N GLN A 139 -7.07 -1.31 -14.61
CA GLN A 139 -6.25 -1.22 -13.41
C GLN A 139 -5.00 -2.10 -13.52
N HIS A 140 -5.13 -3.33 -14.02
CA HIS A 140 -4.00 -4.23 -14.24
C HIS A 140 -2.97 -3.66 -15.25
N LYS A 141 -3.43 -2.93 -16.27
CA LYS A 141 -2.56 -2.26 -17.25
C LYS A 141 -2.01 -0.91 -16.79
N SER A 142 -2.57 -0.34 -15.73
CA SER A 142 -2.15 0.98 -15.26
C SER A 142 -0.72 0.94 -14.71
N PRO A 143 0.19 1.81 -15.17
CA PRO A 143 1.52 1.93 -14.56
C PRO A 143 1.48 2.52 -13.14
N MET A 144 0.33 3.06 -12.72
CA MET A 144 0.12 3.66 -11.39
C MET A 144 -0.52 2.69 -10.40
N ARG A 145 -0.77 1.43 -10.81
CA ARG A 145 -1.35 0.40 -9.95
C ARG A 145 -0.52 0.25 -8.67
N GLY A 146 -1.19 0.27 -7.53
CA GLY A 146 -0.63 0.19 -6.18
C GLY A 146 -0.24 1.53 -5.57
N LEU A 147 -0.36 2.65 -6.30
CA LEU A 147 -0.09 3.99 -5.79
C LEU A 147 -1.37 4.83 -5.61
N CYS A 148 -2.49 4.39 -6.17
CA CYS A 148 -3.75 5.12 -6.12
C CYS A 148 -4.54 4.83 -4.84
N GLY A 149 -4.45 3.61 -4.29
CA GLY A 149 -5.29 3.17 -3.18
C GLY A 149 -4.83 3.55 -1.78
N MET A 150 -3.62 4.07 -1.63
CA MET A 150 -3.09 4.46 -0.33
C MET A 150 -3.85 5.64 0.28
N ARG A 151 -3.93 5.72 1.61
CA ARG A 151 -4.39 6.90 2.35
C ARG A 151 -3.19 7.76 2.78
N ALA A 152 -2.55 8.37 1.79
CA ALA A 152 -1.44 9.29 1.98
C ALA A 152 -1.60 10.49 1.02
N GLY A 153 -0.98 11.62 1.39
CA GLY A 153 -0.89 12.78 0.50
C GLY A 153 -0.02 12.47 -0.71
N LEU A 154 -0.30 13.13 -1.83
CA LEU A 154 0.43 12.92 -3.09
C LEU A 154 1.74 13.72 -3.09
N ILE A 155 2.72 13.25 -2.33
CA ILE A 155 4.03 13.90 -2.20
C ILE A 155 4.96 13.39 -3.31
N PRO A 156 5.54 14.28 -4.16
CA PRO A 156 6.27 13.87 -5.36
C PRO A 156 7.43 12.91 -5.10
N HIS A 157 8.33 13.22 -4.17
CA HIS A 157 9.53 12.39 -3.94
C HIS A 157 9.16 11.00 -3.44
N GLN A 158 8.16 10.89 -2.56
CA GLN A 158 7.67 9.60 -2.04
C GLN A 158 7.11 8.73 -3.16
N LEU A 159 6.25 9.32 -3.99
CA LEU A 159 5.62 8.65 -5.12
C LEU A 159 6.64 8.21 -6.17
N TYR A 160 7.67 9.02 -6.40
CA TYR A 160 8.74 8.67 -7.32
C TYR A 160 9.53 7.45 -6.82
N ILE A 161 9.98 7.47 -5.56
CA ILE A 161 10.70 6.32 -4.96
C ILE A 161 9.81 5.08 -5.02
N ALA A 162 8.55 5.18 -4.60
CA ALA A 162 7.62 4.07 -4.62
C ALA A 162 7.40 3.52 -6.05
N HIS A 163 7.26 4.41 -7.04
CA HIS A 163 7.10 4.01 -8.44
C HIS A 163 8.35 3.32 -9.01
N GLU A 164 9.53 3.85 -8.72
CA GLU A 164 10.80 3.30 -9.21
C GLU A 164 11.17 1.98 -8.52
N VAL A 165 10.91 1.86 -7.22
CA VAL A 165 11.29 0.69 -6.42
C VAL A 165 10.21 -0.40 -6.47
N GLY A 166 8.94 -0.04 -6.29
CA GLY A 166 7.82 -0.98 -6.27
C GLY A 166 7.55 -1.65 -7.63
N ARG A 167 8.12 -1.14 -8.73
CA ARG A 167 8.07 -1.78 -10.06
C ARG A 167 9.17 -2.82 -10.30
N ARG A 168 10.19 -2.89 -9.45
CA ARG A 168 11.31 -3.85 -9.57
C ARG A 168 10.88 -5.24 -9.12
N HIS A 169 11.48 -6.27 -9.70
CA HIS A 169 11.43 -7.62 -9.15
C HIS A 169 12.35 -7.71 -7.93
N ALA A 170 11.87 -8.28 -6.83
CA ALA A 170 12.62 -8.45 -5.57
C ALA A 170 13.49 -7.22 -5.19
N PRO A 171 12.87 -6.06 -4.89
CA PRO A 171 13.63 -4.83 -4.67
C PRO A 171 14.54 -4.94 -3.45
N ARG A 172 15.83 -4.60 -3.63
CA ARG A 172 16.83 -4.46 -2.57
C ARG A 172 17.28 -3.01 -2.48
N VAL A 173 16.81 -2.27 -1.48
CA VAL A 173 16.94 -0.81 -1.39
C VAL A 173 17.13 -0.32 0.05
N LEU A 174 17.99 0.68 0.23
CA LEU A 174 18.16 1.47 1.44
C LEU A 174 17.43 2.81 1.28
N LEU A 175 16.36 3.01 2.06
CA LEU A 175 15.65 4.27 2.20
C LEU A 175 16.29 5.07 3.33
N ALA A 176 17.07 6.08 2.96
CA ALA A 176 17.89 6.88 3.85
C ALA A 176 17.43 8.34 3.96
N ASP A 177 16.18 8.60 3.58
CA ASP A 177 15.56 9.91 3.65
C ASP A 177 15.62 10.50 5.07
N GLU A 178 15.77 11.82 5.16
CA GLU A 178 15.80 12.55 6.44
C GLU A 178 14.53 12.29 7.28
N VAL A 179 14.64 12.48 8.60
CA VAL A 179 13.51 12.30 9.53
C VAL A 179 12.33 13.18 9.10
N GLY A 180 11.13 12.58 9.07
CA GLY A 180 9.89 13.26 8.68
C GLY A 180 9.59 13.30 7.19
N LEU A 181 10.48 12.80 6.32
CA LEU A 181 10.24 12.74 4.87
C LEU A 181 9.33 11.60 4.41
N GLY A 182 9.02 10.64 5.28
CA GLY A 182 8.01 9.60 5.02
C GLY A 182 8.53 8.21 4.63
N LYS A 183 9.72 7.81 5.10
CA LYS A 183 10.27 6.45 4.87
C LYS A 183 9.28 5.30 5.08
N THR A 184 8.51 5.33 6.18
CA THR A 184 7.48 4.30 6.46
C THR A 184 6.36 4.30 5.42
N ILE A 185 5.98 5.49 4.92
CA ILE A 185 4.99 5.64 3.85
C ILE A 185 5.56 5.11 2.54
N GLU A 186 6.79 5.46 2.17
CA GLU A 186 7.48 4.95 0.98
C GLU A 186 7.56 3.41 1.00
N ALA A 187 8.00 2.83 2.14
CA ALA A 187 8.03 1.39 2.33
C ALA A 187 6.63 0.78 2.19
N GLY A 188 5.61 1.38 2.81
CA GLY A 188 4.22 0.94 2.68
C GLY A 188 3.70 0.98 1.24
N MET A 189 4.03 2.02 0.46
CA MET A 189 3.67 2.09 -0.96
C MET A 189 4.35 0.99 -1.77
N ILE A 190 5.64 0.71 -1.51
CA ILE A 190 6.38 -0.36 -2.16
C ILE A 190 5.75 -1.72 -1.84
N ILE A 191 5.49 -2.00 -0.55
CA ILE A 191 4.81 -3.21 -0.08
C ILE A 191 3.46 -3.36 -0.77
N HIS A 192 2.62 -2.32 -0.73
CA HIS A 192 1.28 -2.32 -1.32
C HIS A 192 1.32 -2.60 -2.83
N GLN A 193 2.27 -2.00 -3.56
CA GLN A 193 2.45 -2.25 -4.99
C GLN A 193 2.95 -3.67 -5.27
N GLN A 194 3.88 -4.22 -4.48
CA GLN A 194 4.36 -5.60 -4.63
C GLN A 194 3.25 -6.63 -4.35
N VAL A 195 2.43 -6.40 -3.32
CA VAL A 195 1.26 -7.24 -3.00
C VAL A 195 0.22 -7.20 -4.11
N LEU A 196 -0.21 -6.01 -4.53
CA LEU A 196 -1.24 -5.87 -5.57
C LEU A 196 -0.79 -6.38 -6.94
N SER A 197 0.52 -6.33 -7.22
CA SER A 197 1.06 -6.91 -8.45
C SER A 197 1.30 -8.43 -8.35
N GLY A 198 1.08 -9.04 -7.18
CA GLY A 198 1.27 -10.46 -6.95
C GLY A 198 2.74 -10.89 -6.94
N ARG A 199 3.65 -9.96 -6.64
CA ARG A 199 5.11 -10.21 -6.60
C ARG A 199 5.63 -10.55 -5.20
N ALA A 200 4.88 -10.17 -4.18
CA ALA A 200 5.13 -10.56 -2.80
C ALA A 200 3.81 -11.02 -2.19
N GLU A 201 3.80 -12.24 -1.67
CA GLU A 201 2.71 -12.81 -0.89
C GLU A 201 3.11 -12.88 0.59
N ARG A 202 4.40 -13.10 0.88
CA ARG A 202 4.94 -13.23 2.24
C ARG A 202 5.89 -12.09 2.59
N ILE A 203 5.54 -11.35 3.65
CA ILE A 203 6.27 -10.14 4.03
C ILE A 203 6.59 -10.16 5.52
N LEU A 204 7.87 -9.97 5.83
CA LEU A 204 8.37 -9.84 7.20
C LEU A 204 8.85 -8.41 7.43
N ILE A 205 8.24 -7.74 8.41
CA ILE A 205 8.70 -6.43 8.90
C ILE A 205 9.34 -6.63 10.28
N VAL A 206 10.60 -6.21 10.40
CA VAL A 206 11.38 -6.23 11.63
C VAL A 206 11.62 -4.79 12.09
N VAL A 207 11.13 -4.47 13.28
CA VAL A 207 11.17 -3.10 13.82
C VAL A 207 11.59 -3.09 15.30
N PRO A 208 12.03 -1.96 15.86
CA PRO A 208 12.12 -1.79 17.30
C PRO A 208 10.76 -2.05 18.00
N GLU A 209 10.78 -2.58 19.22
CA GLU A 209 9.55 -2.92 19.97
C GLU A 209 8.61 -1.72 20.15
N THR A 210 9.19 -0.52 20.32
CA THR A 210 8.45 0.75 20.44
C THR A 210 7.69 1.14 19.16
N LEU A 211 8.11 0.67 17.99
CA LEU A 211 7.53 1.06 16.69
C LEU A 211 6.51 0.04 16.14
N GLN A 212 6.37 -1.14 16.74
CA GLN A 212 5.47 -2.20 16.25
C GLN A 212 4.02 -1.71 16.08
N HIS A 213 3.47 -1.06 17.09
CA HIS A 213 2.09 -0.58 17.04
C HIS A 213 1.90 0.51 15.99
N GLN A 214 2.91 1.37 15.78
CA GLN A 214 2.88 2.38 14.74
C GLN A 214 2.81 1.73 13.35
N TRP A 215 3.73 0.79 13.06
CA TRP A 215 3.76 0.06 11.79
C TRP A 215 2.46 -0.71 11.53
N LEU A 216 1.93 -1.41 12.54
CA LEU A 216 0.67 -2.12 12.44
C LEU A 216 -0.46 -1.18 12.00
N VAL A 217 -0.58 -0.03 12.68
CA VAL A 217 -1.62 0.97 12.39
C VAL A 217 -1.42 1.61 11.02
N GLU A 218 -0.19 1.96 10.64
CA GLU A 218 0.10 2.56 9.34
C GLU A 218 -0.21 1.59 8.19
N MET A 219 0.24 0.34 8.26
CA MET A 219 -0.05 -0.68 7.25
C MET A 219 -1.54 -0.94 7.12
N MET A 220 -2.25 -1.10 8.25
CA MET A 220 -3.67 -1.40 8.26
C MET A 220 -4.50 -0.22 7.74
N ARG A 221 -4.23 1.01 8.18
CA ARG A 221 -5.10 2.15 7.88
C ARG A 221 -4.73 2.91 6.62
N ARG A 222 -3.44 2.95 6.26
CA ARG A 222 -2.98 3.68 5.08
C ARG A 222 -2.89 2.80 3.84
N PHE A 223 -2.64 1.51 4.02
CA PHE A 223 -2.41 0.59 2.90
C PHE A 223 -3.37 -0.61 2.90
N ASN A 224 -4.30 -0.69 3.86
CA ASN A 224 -5.25 -1.80 4.02
C ASN A 224 -4.59 -3.18 4.19
N LEU A 225 -3.33 -3.21 4.68
CA LEU A 225 -2.56 -4.42 4.91
C LEU A 225 -2.60 -4.81 6.39
N HIS A 226 -3.17 -5.99 6.67
CA HIS A 226 -3.36 -6.48 8.03
C HIS A 226 -2.17 -7.35 8.43
N PHE A 227 -1.18 -6.76 9.08
CA PHE A 227 -0.05 -7.48 9.66
C PHE A 227 -0.43 -8.12 11.00
N SER A 228 0.18 -9.26 11.30
CA SER A 228 0.08 -9.90 12.62
C SER A 228 1.36 -9.64 13.41
N ILE A 229 1.22 -9.18 14.66
CA ILE A 229 2.36 -9.05 15.57
C ILE A 229 2.73 -10.43 16.09
N PHE A 230 4.00 -10.78 15.97
CA PHE A 230 4.55 -12.04 16.47
C PHE A 230 5.46 -11.78 17.67
N ASP A 231 5.05 -12.35 18.79
CA ASP A 231 5.82 -12.50 20.02
C ASP A 231 5.85 -13.97 20.46
N GLU A 232 6.41 -14.26 21.63
CA GLU A 232 6.53 -15.63 22.12
C GLU A 232 5.15 -16.25 22.43
N GLU A 233 4.19 -15.46 22.93
CA GLU A 233 2.85 -15.95 23.24
C GLU A 233 2.12 -16.36 21.96
N ARG A 234 2.11 -15.49 20.94
CA ARG A 234 1.53 -15.77 19.62
C ARG A 234 2.16 -16.98 18.95
N CYS A 235 3.48 -17.14 19.06
CA CYS A 235 4.18 -18.28 18.47
C CYS A 235 3.88 -19.60 19.18
N VAL A 236 3.57 -19.59 20.48
CA VAL A 236 3.14 -20.77 21.22
C VAL A 236 1.72 -21.18 20.81
N GLU A 237 0.80 -20.22 20.67
CA GLU A 237 -0.55 -20.48 20.16
C GLU A 237 -0.54 -21.06 18.74
N ALA A 238 0.24 -20.44 17.84
CA ALA A 238 0.34 -20.86 16.44
C ALA A 238 0.99 -22.25 16.27
N PHE A 239 1.72 -22.76 17.26
CA PHE A 239 2.32 -24.09 17.22
C PHE A 239 1.29 -25.22 17.25
N GLU A 240 0.06 -24.94 17.71
CA GLU A 240 -1.05 -25.89 17.60
C GLU A 240 -1.56 -26.03 16.16
N GLU A 241 -1.27 -25.05 15.29
CA GLU A 241 -1.76 -24.97 13.90
C GLU A 241 -0.71 -25.40 12.87
N ALA A 242 0.58 -25.09 13.09
CA ALA A 242 1.66 -25.40 12.18
C ALA A 242 2.99 -25.68 12.89
N ASP A 243 3.85 -26.51 12.29
CA ASP A 243 5.20 -26.82 12.80
C ASP A 243 6.10 -25.58 12.87
N ASN A 244 5.96 -24.68 11.87
CA ASN A 244 6.55 -23.35 11.89
C ASN A 244 5.44 -22.29 12.14
N PRO A 245 5.46 -21.58 13.28
CA PRO A 245 4.48 -20.54 13.59
C PRO A 245 4.35 -19.46 12.49
N PHE A 246 5.45 -19.13 11.82
CA PHE A 246 5.46 -18.09 10.78
C PHE A 246 4.69 -18.49 9.53
N ASP A 247 4.37 -19.78 9.33
CA ASP A 247 3.59 -20.24 8.18
C ASP A 247 2.09 -19.98 8.34
N THR A 248 1.63 -19.72 9.58
CA THR A 248 0.22 -19.44 9.89
C THR A 248 -0.26 -18.09 9.34
N GLN A 249 0.66 -17.17 9.04
CA GLN A 249 0.36 -15.82 8.57
C GLN A 249 1.25 -15.43 7.38
N GLN A 250 0.74 -14.59 6.50
CA GLN A 250 1.47 -14.11 5.32
C GLN A 250 2.20 -12.78 5.59
N TYR A 251 1.60 -11.92 6.43
CA TYR A 251 2.15 -10.61 6.79
C TYR A 251 2.51 -10.59 8.27
N VAL A 252 3.81 -10.61 8.56
CA VAL A 252 4.33 -10.72 9.93
C VAL A 252 5.11 -9.47 10.32
N LEU A 253 4.84 -8.97 11.53
CA LEU A 253 5.56 -7.89 12.16
C LEU A 253 6.15 -8.40 13.48
N CYS A 254 7.46 -8.25 13.69
CA CYS A 254 8.09 -8.66 14.94
C CYS A 254 9.25 -7.74 15.33
N SER A 255 9.74 -7.87 16.57
CA SER A 255 10.90 -7.10 17.02
C SER A 255 12.20 -7.83 16.73
N LEU A 256 13.25 -7.07 16.41
CA LEU A 256 14.59 -7.64 16.28
C LEU A 256 15.05 -8.31 17.58
N ASP A 257 14.68 -7.73 18.71
CA ASP A 257 14.98 -8.30 20.03
C ASP A 257 14.34 -9.67 20.26
N PHE A 258 13.13 -9.87 19.76
CA PHE A 258 12.44 -11.16 19.83
C PHE A 258 13.21 -12.24 19.06
N LEU A 259 13.58 -11.97 17.80
CA LEU A 259 14.36 -12.90 16.98
C LEU A 259 15.76 -13.13 17.56
N ARG A 260 16.39 -12.10 18.13
CA ARG A 260 17.72 -12.19 18.74
C ARG A 260 17.73 -13.09 19.97
N LYS A 261 16.73 -12.97 20.86
CA LYS A 261 16.69 -13.68 22.15
C LYS A 261 16.42 -15.17 22.00
N SER A 262 15.67 -15.58 20.97
CA SER A 262 15.30 -16.99 20.76
C SER A 262 15.91 -17.54 19.47
N ARG A 263 16.90 -18.42 19.63
CA ARG A 263 17.51 -19.13 18.48
C ARG A 263 16.47 -19.92 17.67
N GLN A 264 15.52 -20.56 18.36
CA GLN A 264 14.48 -21.34 17.70
C GLN A 264 13.60 -20.45 16.81
N ARG A 265 13.16 -19.28 17.31
CA ARG A 265 12.32 -18.36 16.54
C ARG A 265 13.07 -17.75 15.36
N PHE A 266 14.36 -17.48 15.53
CA PHE A 266 15.22 -17.06 14.43
C PHE A 266 15.36 -18.13 13.33
N GLU A 267 15.61 -19.38 13.69
CA GLU A 267 15.69 -20.49 12.72
C GLU A 267 14.34 -20.68 12.00
N GLN A 268 13.22 -20.61 12.73
CA GLN A 268 11.87 -20.64 12.16
C GLN A 268 11.59 -19.47 11.20
N ALA A 269 12.01 -18.26 11.55
CA ALA A 269 11.88 -17.09 10.68
C ALA A 269 12.72 -17.23 9.40
N LEU A 270 13.92 -17.84 9.48
CA LEU A 270 14.76 -18.13 8.30
C LEU A 270 14.14 -19.16 7.35
N GLU A 271 13.28 -20.03 7.87
CA GLU A 271 12.58 -21.07 7.10
C GLU A 271 11.23 -20.59 6.56
N GLY A 272 10.77 -19.38 6.93
CA GLY A 272 9.44 -18.86 6.59
C GLY A 272 9.24 -18.37 5.14
N GLU A 273 10.19 -18.64 4.23
CA GLU A 273 10.15 -18.34 2.78
C GLU A 273 9.57 -16.95 2.44
N TRP A 274 10.23 -15.88 2.90
CA TRP A 274 9.77 -14.51 2.67
C TRP A 274 10.09 -14.03 1.26
N ASP A 275 9.18 -13.25 0.65
CA ASP A 275 9.45 -12.55 -0.61
C ASP A 275 10.11 -11.19 -0.36
N LEU A 276 9.72 -10.53 0.73
CA LEU A 276 10.17 -9.19 1.10
C LEU A 276 10.45 -9.07 2.60
N LEU A 277 11.66 -8.65 2.94
CA LEU A 277 12.09 -8.29 4.29
C LEU A 277 12.14 -6.77 4.39
N VAL A 278 11.56 -6.21 5.45
CA VAL A 278 11.65 -4.78 5.77
C VAL A 278 12.28 -4.62 7.14
N VAL A 279 13.33 -3.82 7.24
CA VAL A 279 14.01 -3.56 8.51
C VAL A 279 14.01 -2.06 8.78
N ASP A 280 13.30 -1.65 9.83
CA ASP A 280 13.28 -0.26 10.28
C ASP A 280 14.38 0.03 11.29
N GLU A 281 14.81 1.29 11.32
CA GLU A 281 15.94 1.76 12.12
C GLU A 281 17.22 0.92 11.95
N ALA A 282 17.53 0.59 10.70
CA ALA A 282 18.74 -0.14 10.32
C ALA A 282 20.05 0.57 10.76
N HIS A 283 19.95 1.81 11.26
CA HIS A 283 21.09 2.50 11.85
C HIS A 283 21.58 1.87 13.16
N HIS A 284 20.73 1.13 13.88
CA HIS A 284 21.10 0.38 15.10
C HIS A 284 21.89 -0.91 14.83
N LEU A 285 22.03 -1.32 13.57
CA LEU A 285 22.83 -2.50 13.22
C LEU A 285 24.32 -2.15 13.24
N GLU A 286 24.93 -2.31 14.42
CA GLU A 286 26.37 -2.07 14.60
C GLU A 286 27.19 -3.14 13.87
N TRP A 287 28.20 -2.70 13.13
CA TRP A 287 29.07 -3.57 12.35
C TRP A 287 30.51 -3.10 12.43
N SER A 288 31.42 -4.07 12.55
CA SER A 288 32.84 -3.90 12.32
C SER A 288 33.34 -5.16 11.60
N GLN A 289 34.37 -5.01 10.76
CA GLN A 289 34.88 -6.13 9.95
C GLN A 289 35.26 -7.37 10.78
N ASP A 290 35.83 -7.16 11.98
CA ASP A 290 36.30 -8.24 12.85
C ASP A 290 35.24 -8.74 13.85
N ASN A 291 34.23 -7.92 14.16
CA ASN A 291 33.25 -8.23 15.21
C ASN A 291 31.87 -7.62 14.90
N PRO A 292 31.09 -8.21 13.98
CA PRO A 292 29.73 -7.77 13.71
C PRO A 292 28.80 -8.06 14.91
N SER A 293 27.87 -7.16 15.19
CA SER A 293 26.87 -7.35 16.26
C SER A 293 25.97 -8.56 16.00
N ARG A 294 25.35 -9.09 17.06
CA ARG A 294 24.41 -10.22 16.93
C ARG A 294 23.17 -9.82 16.15
N GLU A 295 22.72 -8.59 16.35
CA GLU A 295 21.63 -7.93 15.65
C GLU A 295 21.90 -7.90 14.14
N TYR A 296 23.09 -7.46 13.73
CA TYR A 296 23.50 -7.48 12.32
C TYR A 296 23.51 -8.90 11.76
N GLN A 297 24.08 -9.88 12.46
CA GLN A 297 24.15 -11.28 11.99
C GLN A 297 22.76 -11.91 11.76
N VAL A 298 21.78 -11.58 12.61
CA VAL A 298 20.39 -12.05 12.45
C VAL A 298 19.79 -11.49 11.17
N ILE A 299 19.96 -10.19 10.93
CA ILE A 299 19.46 -9.55 9.70
C ILE A 299 20.22 -10.02 8.46
N GLU A 300 21.54 -10.21 8.54
CA GLU A 300 22.36 -10.73 7.44
C GLU A 300 21.87 -12.09 6.97
N ALA A 301 21.64 -13.03 7.89
CA ALA A 301 21.14 -14.36 7.54
C ALA A 301 19.73 -14.33 6.93
N LEU A 302 18.85 -13.45 7.41
CA LEU A 302 17.51 -13.26 6.81
C LEU A 302 17.63 -12.65 5.41
N ALA A 303 18.47 -11.64 5.24
CA ALA A 303 18.68 -10.94 3.97
C ALA A 303 19.33 -11.84 2.90
N GLU A 304 20.14 -12.82 3.29
CA GLU A 304 20.73 -13.82 2.38
C GLU A 304 19.68 -14.78 1.80
N LYS A 305 18.65 -15.13 2.58
CA LYS A 305 17.58 -16.05 2.14
C LYS A 305 16.40 -15.36 1.49
N THR A 306 16.14 -14.11 1.83
CA THR A 306 15.01 -13.34 1.31
C THR A 306 15.41 -12.61 0.02
N PRO A 307 14.66 -12.74 -1.09
CA PRO A 307 14.98 -12.05 -2.35
C PRO A 307 14.91 -10.52 -2.24
N GLY A 308 13.80 -9.96 -1.75
CA GLY A 308 13.62 -8.51 -1.58
C GLY A 308 13.99 -8.03 -0.18
N VAL A 309 14.70 -6.90 -0.07
CA VAL A 309 15.13 -6.32 1.21
C VAL A 309 15.00 -4.80 1.18
N LEU A 310 14.16 -4.25 2.05
CA LEU A 310 14.04 -2.82 2.28
C LEU A 310 14.65 -2.47 3.63
N LEU A 311 15.66 -1.62 3.63
CA LEU A 311 16.27 -1.09 4.85
C LEU A 311 15.86 0.37 5.01
N LEU A 312 15.37 0.76 6.18
CA LEU A 312 15.01 2.14 6.49
C LEU A 312 15.99 2.70 7.52
N THR A 313 16.51 3.89 7.26
CA THR A 313 17.45 4.56 8.16
C THR A 313 17.31 6.08 8.06
N ALA A 314 17.45 6.78 9.19
CA ALA A 314 17.46 8.24 9.20
C ALA A 314 18.88 8.85 9.09
N THR A 315 19.92 8.05 9.35
CA THR A 315 21.28 8.55 9.64
C THR A 315 22.37 7.67 9.02
N PRO A 316 22.38 7.49 7.69
CA PRO A 316 23.32 6.56 7.05
C PRO A 316 24.80 6.91 7.31
N GLU A 317 25.15 8.20 7.34
CA GLU A 317 26.54 8.70 7.38
C GLU A 317 27.02 9.18 8.76
N GLN A 318 26.12 9.54 9.67
CA GLN A 318 26.49 10.08 10.98
C GLN A 318 27.26 9.06 11.86
N LEU A 319 27.09 7.78 11.56
CA LEU A 319 27.76 6.65 12.23
C LEU A 319 29.08 6.24 11.55
N GLY A 320 29.51 6.96 10.51
CA GLY A 320 30.74 6.69 9.76
C GLY A 320 30.55 5.82 8.51
N ARG A 321 31.50 5.94 7.56
CA ARG A 321 31.50 5.25 6.26
C ARG A 321 31.43 3.73 6.38
N GLU A 322 32.05 3.16 7.41
CA GLU A 322 32.04 1.72 7.69
C GLU A 322 30.64 1.19 8.00
N SER A 323 29.86 1.96 8.77
CA SER A 323 28.48 1.63 9.12
C SER A 323 27.54 1.73 7.91
N HIS A 324 27.78 2.69 7.02
CA HIS A 324 27.06 2.79 5.74
C HIS A 324 27.33 1.59 4.84
N PHE A 325 28.61 1.22 4.67
CA PHE A 325 29.03 0.05 3.91
C PHE A 325 28.36 -1.25 4.41
N ALA A 326 28.28 -1.44 5.72
CA ALA A 326 27.65 -2.62 6.30
C ALA A 326 26.18 -2.81 5.85
N ARG A 327 25.41 -1.72 5.77
CA ARG A 327 24.00 -1.78 5.32
C ARG A 327 23.89 -2.05 3.83
N LEU A 328 24.79 -1.48 3.03
CA LEU A 328 24.87 -1.76 1.61
C LEU A 328 25.24 -3.23 1.34
N ARG A 329 26.12 -3.80 2.15
CA ARG A 329 26.48 -5.22 2.12
C ARG A 329 25.29 -6.14 2.41
N LEU A 330 24.35 -5.77 3.28
CA LEU A 330 23.11 -6.55 3.47
C LEU A 330 22.25 -6.59 2.19
N LEU A 331 22.33 -5.55 1.35
CA LEU A 331 21.59 -5.47 0.09
C LEU A 331 22.30 -6.18 -1.04
N ASP A 332 23.61 -6.11 -1.11
CA ASP A 332 24.38 -6.79 -2.16
C ASP A 332 25.77 -7.16 -1.62
N PRO A 333 25.91 -8.34 -0.98
CA PRO A 333 27.17 -8.74 -0.38
C PRO A 333 28.24 -9.00 -1.44
N ASP A 334 27.83 -9.33 -2.67
CA ASP A 334 28.74 -9.58 -3.78
C ASP A 334 29.29 -8.24 -4.32
N ARG A 335 28.49 -7.18 -4.41
CA ARG A 335 28.96 -5.84 -4.79
C ARG A 335 29.78 -5.18 -3.68
N PHE A 336 29.28 -5.20 -2.45
CA PHE A 336 29.91 -4.54 -1.30
C PHE A 336 30.72 -5.55 -0.47
N TYR A 337 31.76 -6.10 -1.11
CA TYR A 337 32.58 -7.18 -0.55
C TYR A 337 33.78 -6.69 0.28
N ASP A 338 34.35 -5.53 -0.08
CA ASP A 338 35.52 -4.96 0.58
C ASP A 338 35.35 -3.46 0.85
N TYR A 339 35.60 -3.07 2.09
CA TYR A 339 35.41 -1.70 2.54
C TYR A 339 36.47 -0.75 1.95
N ALA A 340 37.72 -1.19 1.77
CA ALA A 340 38.78 -0.34 1.24
C ALA A 340 38.53 -0.03 -0.24
N ALA A 341 38.09 -1.03 -1.03
CA ALA A 341 37.68 -0.85 -2.41
C ALA A 341 36.51 0.14 -2.54
N PHE A 342 35.50 0.03 -1.67
CA PHE A 342 34.36 0.96 -1.62
C PHE A 342 34.80 2.41 -1.36
N VAL A 343 35.72 2.63 -0.42
CA VAL A 343 36.22 3.98 -0.09
C VAL A 343 37.06 4.58 -1.22
N GLU A 344 37.84 3.77 -1.91
CA GLU A 344 38.61 4.21 -3.08
C GLU A 344 37.68 4.59 -4.25
N GLU A 345 36.64 3.80 -4.47
CA GLU A 345 35.59 4.05 -5.46
C GLU A 345 34.88 5.39 -5.18
N GLU A 346 34.33 5.60 -3.98
CA GLU A 346 33.66 6.87 -3.61
C GLU A 346 34.56 8.10 -3.82
N ALA A 347 35.86 7.99 -3.52
CA ALA A 347 36.80 9.09 -3.67
C ALA A 347 37.01 9.51 -5.13
N GLN A 348 36.88 8.58 -6.09
CA GLN A 348 36.99 8.86 -7.52
C GLN A 348 35.74 9.54 -8.09
N TYR A 349 34.59 9.38 -7.45
CA TYR A 349 33.31 9.92 -7.92
C TYR A 349 32.99 11.33 -7.42
N ALA A 350 33.59 11.80 -6.33
CA ALA A 350 33.34 13.14 -5.79
C ALA A 350 33.46 14.29 -6.83
N PRO A 351 34.44 14.29 -7.77
CA PRO A 351 34.53 15.31 -8.82
C PRO A 351 33.40 15.27 -9.89
N VAL A 352 32.73 14.13 -10.04
CA VAL A 352 31.66 13.91 -11.04
C VAL A 352 30.36 14.58 -10.60
N ALA A 353 30.13 14.68 -9.30
CA ALA A 353 28.93 15.30 -8.73
C ALA A 353 28.75 16.76 -9.17
N ASP A 354 29.85 17.53 -9.23
CA ASP A 354 29.82 18.92 -9.71
C ASP A 354 29.46 18.99 -11.21
N SER A 355 29.95 18.04 -11.99
CA SER A 355 29.68 17.96 -13.43
C SER A 355 28.21 17.63 -13.71
N VAL A 356 27.62 16.73 -12.93
CA VAL A 356 26.21 16.38 -13.11
C VAL A 356 25.27 17.47 -12.57
N ALA A 357 25.65 18.16 -11.50
CA ALA A 357 24.90 19.34 -11.07
C ALA A 357 24.83 20.41 -12.18
N ALA A 358 25.93 20.61 -12.93
CA ALA A 358 25.94 21.48 -14.10
C ALA A 358 25.03 20.95 -15.23
N LEU A 359 25.00 19.63 -15.48
CA LEU A 359 24.07 19.01 -16.45
C LEU A 359 22.61 19.25 -16.09
N PHE A 360 22.24 19.10 -14.81
CA PHE A 360 20.88 19.37 -14.31
C PHE A 360 20.51 20.85 -14.40
N ALA A 361 21.43 21.75 -14.05
CA ALA A 361 21.25 23.20 -14.20
C ALA A 361 21.17 23.66 -15.67
N GLY A 362 21.46 22.75 -16.60
CA GLY A 362 21.47 23.00 -18.03
C GLY A 362 22.65 23.85 -18.50
N GLU A 363 23.70 23.93 -17.68
CA GLU A 363 24.95 24.62 -17.96
C GLU A 363 25.81 23.84 -18.95
N GLN A 364 26.75 24.53 -19.59
CA GLN A 364 27.74 23.86 -20.46
C GLN A 364 28.82 23.20 -19.61
N LEU A 365 29.05 21.91 -19.86
CA LEU A 365 30.15 21.18 -19.28
C LEU A 365 31.50 21.67 -19.82
N ALA A 366 32.45 21.92 -18.92
CA ALA A 366 33.84 22.12 -19.30
C ALA A 366 34.43 20.84 -19.90
N ASP A 367 35.41 20.96 -20.79
CA ASP A 367 36.03 19.79 -21.46
C ASP A 367 36.69 18.82 -20.45
N ALA A 368 37.19 19.33 -19.32
CA ALA A 368 37.70 18.50 -18.23
C ALA A 368 36.62 17.60 -17.61
N ALA A 369 35.40 18.13 -17.42
CA ALA A 369 34.25 17.38 -16.90
C ALA A 369 33.77 16.31 -17.89
N LYS A 370 33.76 16.63 -19.20
CA LYS A 370 33.41 15.66 -20.25
C LYS A 370 34.40 14.50 -20.32
N ASN A 371 35.69 14.78 -20.19
CA ASN A 371 36.72 13.74 -20.18
C ASN A 371 36.55 12.82 -18.95
N GLN A 372 36.28 13.37 -17.77
CA GLN A 372 36.00 12.56 -16.58
C GLN A 372 34.74 11.69 -16.74
N ILE A 373 33.67 12.23 -17.32
CA ILE A 373 32.46 11.45 -17.64
C ILE A 373 32.78 10.34 -18.65
N SER A 374 33.63 10.60 -19.64
CA SER A 374 34.03 9.62 -20.67
C SER A 374 35.07 8.60 -20.20
N GLU A 375 35.71 8.83 -19.06
CA GLU A 375 36.54 7.83 -18.37
C GLU A 375 35.65 6.84 -17.59
N LEU A 376 34.51 7.30 -17.08
CA LEU A 376 33.55 6.50 -16.30
C LEU A 376 32.50 5.79 -17.16
N LEU A 377 32.02 6.48 -18.19
CA LEU A 377 31.11 5.99 -19.22
C LEU A 377 31.91 5.70 -20.50
N SER A 378 31.64 4.60 -21.20
CA SER A 378 32.43 4.28 -22.39
C SER A 378 32.27 5.38 -23.45
N GLU A 379 33.36 5.86 -24.08
CA GLU A 379 33.30 6.97 -25.06
C GLU A 379 32.24 6.77 -26.16
N GLN A 380 31.97 5.50 -26.53
CA GLN A 380 30.97 5.13 -27.54
C GLN A 380 29.53 5.47 -27.13
N ASP A 381 29.24 5.44 -25.83
CA ASP A 381 27.89 5.69 -25.29
C ASP A 381 27.64 7.20 -25.05
N VAL A 382 28.70 7.98 -24.79
CA VAL A 382 28.59 9.36 -24.29
C VAL A 382 28.73 10.42 -25.39
N GLU A 383 29.62 10.20 -26.37
CA GLU A 383 29.84 11.16 -27.46
C GLU A 383 28.54 11.56 -28.21
N PRO A 384 27.62 10.63 -28.54
CA PRO A 384 26.36 10.98 -29.18
C PRO A 384 25.50 11.90 -28.32
N LEU A 385 25.44 11.64 -27.01
CA LEU A 385 24.66 12.43 -26.05
C LEU A 385 25.24 13.84 -25.90
N PHE A 386 26.55 13.97 -25.75
CA PHE A 386 27.21 15.29 -25.73
C PHE A 386 26.94 16.08 -27.00
N ARG A 387 27.02 15.45 -28.18
CA ARG A 387 26.70 16.13 -29.45
C ARG A 387 25.25 16.63 -29.49
N ILE A 388 24.29 15.86 -28.99
CA ILE A 388 22.88 16.29 -28.94
C ILE A 388 22.73 17.49 -27.99
N ILE A 389 23.33 17.43 -26.79
CA ILE A 389 23.26 18.48 -25.77
C ILE A 389 23.85 19.81 -26.30
N GLU A 390 24.96 19.74 -27.04
CA GLU A 390 25.71 20.91 -27.53
C GLU A 390 25.25 21.42 -28.91
N SER A 391 24.47 20.63 -29.65
CA SER A 391 23.95 21.03 -30.96
C SER A 391 22.83 22.08 -30.86
N ASN A 392 22.39 22.64 -31.99
CA ASN A 392 21.20 23.52 -32.08
C ASN A 392 19.88 22.72 -32.17
N SER A 393 19.85 21.52 -31.61
CA SER A 393 18.68 20.64 -31.51
C SER A 393 17.57 21.24 -30.64
N ASP A 394 16.37 20.67 -30.78
CA ASP A 394 15.18 21.03 -30.00
C ASP A 394 15.42 20.86 -28.49
N GLN A 395 14.78 21.69 -27.65
CA GLN A 395 14.98 21.64 -26.20
C GLN A 395 14.58 20.29 -25.61
N ASP A 396 13.55 19.64 -26.14
CA ASP A 396 13.10 18.32 -25.69
C ASP A 396 14.16 17.23 -25.97
N ALA A 397 14.82 17.29 -27.13
CA ALA A 397 15.89 16.35 -27.47
C ALA A 397 17.12 16.55 -26.57
N LYS A 398 17.44 17.80 -26.20
CA LYS A 398 18.51 18.10 -25.25
C LYS A 398 18.17 17.62 -23.83
N ALA A 399 16.94 17.85 -23.38
CA ALA A 399 16.48 17.39 -22.08
C ALA A 399 16.54 15.85 -22.00
N SER A 400 16.07 15.15 -23.03
CA SER A 400 16.16 13.69 -23.12
C SER A 400 17.60 13.18 -23.09
N ALA A 401 18.51 13.79 -23.85
CA ALA A 401 19.91 13.38 -23.87
C ALA A 401 20.64 13.66 -22.54
N ARG A 402 20.31 14.77 -21.86
CA ARG A 402 20.81 15.04 -20.49
C ARG A 402 20.30 13.98 -19.51
N GLN A 403 19.02 13.67 -19.57
CA GLN A 403 18.42 12.67 -18.70
C GLN A 403 19.04 11.29 -18.91
N GLU A 404 19.21 10.87 -20.17
CA GLU A 404 19.85 9.60 -20.50
C GLU A 404 21.30 9.54 -20.02
N LEU A 405 22.05 10.65 -20.14
CA LEU A 405 23.40 10.74 -19.60
C LEU A 405 23.43 10.64 -18.07
N ILE A 406 22.49 11.30 -17.39
CA ILE A 406 22.34 11.24 -15.94
C ILE A 406 21.97 9.82 -15.51
N ASP A 407 20.98 9.19 -16.14
CA ASP A 407 20.55 7.83 -15.84
C ASP A 407 21.71 6.84 -16.00
N ASN A 408 22.52 6.98 -17.06
CA ASN A 408 23.73 6.18 -17.28
C ASN A 408 24.80 6.41 -16.20
N LEU A 409 25.03 7.66 -15.78
CA LEU A 409 25.94 8.00 -14.69
C LEU A 409 25.47 7.43 -13.36
N MET A 410 24.16 7.49 -13.08
CA MET A 410 23.54 6.98 -11.86
C MET A 410 23.54 5.44 -11.80
N ASP A 411 23.34 4.76 -12.94
CA ASP A 411 23.45 3.30 -13.01
C ASP A 411 24.88 2.80 -12.73
N ARG A 412 25.89 3.61 -13.03
CA ARG A 412 27.29 3.35 -12.66
C ARG A 412 27.70 3.94 -11.32
N HIS A 413 26.86 4.78 -10.71
CA HIS A 413 27.07 5.29 -9.36
C HIS A 413 26.96 4.13 -8.36
N GLY A 414 28.00 3.93 -7.55
CA GLY A 414 28.17 2.83 -6.58
C GLY A 414 26.91 2.47 -5.76
N THR A 415 26.14 3.48 -5.38
CA THR A 415 24.96 3.33 -4.50
C THR A 415 23.68 3.89 -5.10
N GLY A 416 23.73 4.61 -6.23
CA GLY A 416 22.66 5.53 -6.67
C GLY A 416 21.31 4.88 -6.98
N ARG A 417 21.31 3.60 -7.33
CA ARG A 417 20.09 2.82 -7.62
C ARG A 417 19.54 2.08 -6.41
N VAL A 418 20.40 1.81 -5.43
CA VAL A 418 20.12 1.00 -4.24
C VAL A 418 19.83 1.90 -3.04
N LEU A 419 20.34 3.12 -3.03
CA LEU A 419 20.17 4.10 -1.98
C LEU A 419 19.30 5.25 -2.49
N PHE A 420 18.26 5.57 -1.73
CA PHE A 420 17.49 6.78 -1.91
C PHE A 420 17.66 7.65 -0.68
N ARG A 421 18.00 8.91 -0.90
CA ARG A 421 18.19 9.89 0.17
C ARG A 421 17.73 11.25 -0.31
N ASN A 422 16.62 11.69 0.23
CA ASN A 422 16.18 13.06 0.17
C ASN A 422 16.53 13.80 1.46
N THR A 423 16.73 15.10 1.35
CA THR A 423 16.88 16.00 2.50
C THR A 423 15.90 17.15 2.43
N ARG A 424 15.59 17.73 3.58
CA ARG A 424 14.63 18.81 3.71
C ARG A 424 15.05 20.10 3.00
N ALA A 425 16.34 20.30 2.77
CA ALA A 425 16.83 21.45 2.01
C ALA A 425 16.60 21.29 0.50
N ALA A 426 16.63 20.05 -0.01
CA ALA A 426 16.39 19.74 -1.42
C ALA A 426 14.90 19.72 -1.77
N ILE A 427 14.05 19.31 -0.81
CA ILE A 427 12.60 19.24 -1.00
C ILE A 427 11.92 20.56 -0.62
N LYS A 428 11.09 21.07 -1.54
CA LYS A 428 10.22 22.23 -1.28
C LYS A 428 8.89 21.79 -0.65
N GLY A 429 8.21 22.71 0.03
CA GLY A 429 6.85 22.50 0.54
C GLY A 429 6.75 22.28 2.05
N PHE A 430 7.84 22.42 2.79
CA PHE A 430 7.79 22.54 4.25
C PHE A 430 7.38 23.97 4.67
N PRO A 431 6.52 24.10 5.70
CA PRO A 431 6.13 25.40 6.25
C PRO A 431 7.29 26.08 6.99
N GLN A 432 7.23 27.41 7.11
CA GLN A 432 8.14 28.12 8.02
C GLN A 432 7.69 27.93 9.48
N ARG A 433 8.68 27.88 10.39
CA ARG A 433 8.46 27.77 11.83
C ARG A 433 8.58 29.16 12.47
N ASN A 434 7.45 29.77 12.84
CA ASN A 434 7.39 31.06 13.52
C ASN A 434 7.40 30.84 15.04
N VAL A 435 8.58 30.98 15.66
CA VAL A 435 8.78 30.63 17.08
C VAL A 435 8.57 31.84 17.98
N GLN A 436 7.83 31.64 19.07
CA GLN A 436 7.61 32.61 20.14
C GLN A 436 7.91 32.00 21.50
N LEU A 437 9.06 32.36 22.05
CA LEU A 437 9.47 32.07 23.42
C LEU A 437 8.82 33.08 24.37
N LEU A 438 8.01 32.59 25.30
CA LEU A 438 7.16 33.44 26.13
C LEU A 438 7.53 33.27 27.62
N PRO A 439 8.41 34.12 28.17
CA PRO A 439 8.81 34.03 29.56
C PRO A 439 7.69 34.49 30.51
N MET A 440 7.18 33.56 31.30
CA MET A 440 6.10 33.76 32.25
C MET A 440 6.63 33.88 33.68
N ASP A 441 6.00 34.71 34.50
CA ASP A 441 6.38 34.81 35.91
C ASP A 441 6.00 33.54 36.66
N ILE A 442 6.91 33.04 37.50
CA ILE A 442 6.68 31.86 38.34
C ILE A 442 5.73 32.20 39.50
N PRO A 443 4.63 31.45 39.67
CA PRO A 443 3.76 31.59 40.83
C PRO A 443 4.49 31.32 42.16
N SER A 444 4.15 32.07 43.21
CA SER A 444 4.78 31.92 44.53
C SER A 444 4.52 30.55 45.16
N GLN A 445 3.41 29.90 44.81
CA GLN A 445 3.06 28.54 45.19
C GLN A 445 4.14 27.54 44.75
N TYR A 446 4.57 27.60 43.49
CA TYR A 446 5.63 26.71 42.97
C TYR A 446 6.97 27.00 43.63
N THR A 447 7.33 28.28 43.83
CA THR A 447 8.59 28.60 44.53
C THR A 447 8.63 28.02 45.95
N THR A 448 7.47 27.89 46.59
CA THR A 448 7.35 27.31 47.94
C THR A 448 7.45 25.79 47.88
N SER A 449 6.69 25.12 47.02
CA SER A 449 6.71 23.65 46.89
C SER A 449 8.06 23.14 46.41
N MET A 450 8.70 23.79 45.44
CA MET A 450 10.03 23.43 44.94
C MET A 450 11.11 23.60 46.02
N ARG A 451 11.03 24.65 46.83
CA ARG A 451 11.96 24.85 47.96
C ARG A 451 11.80 23.73 49.00
N VAL A 452 10.56 23.36 49.33
CA VAL A 452 10.27 22.26 50.26
C VAL A 452 10.76 20.93 49.70
N ALA A 453 10.53 20.65 48.41
CA ALA A 453 11.06 19.49 47.70
C ALA A 453 12.59 19.43 47.75
N GLY A 454 13.28 20.56 47.57
CA GLY A 454 14.73 20.65 47.65
C GLY A 454 15.27 20.33 49.06
N MET A 455 14.56 20.71 50.12
CA MET A 455 14.94 20.44 51.51
C MET A 455 14.64 18.99 51.95
N LEU A 456 13.54 18.41 51.46
CA LEU A 456 13.11 17.05 51.80
C LEU A 456 13.67 15.98 50.86
N GLY A 457 14.22 16.38 49.71
CA GLY A 457 14.80 15.48 48.73
C GLY A 457 15.97 14.70 49.32
N GLY A 458 15.81 13.38 49.43
CA GLY A 458 16.87 12.45 49.84
C GLY A 458 18.02 12.38 48.83
N LYS A 459 18.82 11.29 48.88
CA LYS A 459 19.83 11.01 47.86
C LYS A 459 19.16 10.62 46.52
N MET A 460 18.70 11.60 45.77
CA MET A 460 18.34 11.45 44.35
C MET A 460 19.56 11.71 43.49
N SER A 461 19.65 11.04 42.33
CA SER A 461 20.64 11.40 41.31
C SER A 461 20.30 12.77 40.71
N ASP A 462 21.31 13.46 40.19
CA ASP A 462 21.12 14.76 39.53
C ASP A 462 20.14 14.63 38.35
N GLN A 463 20.20 13.53 37.60
CA GLN A 463 19.26 13.24 36.53
C GLN A 463 17.80 13.14 37.01
N ALA A 464 17.54 12.44 38.11
CA ALA A 464 16.19 12.32 38.66
C ALA A 464 15.67 13.66 39.20
N ARG A 465 16.56 14.47 39.80
CA ARG A 465 16.23 15.81 40.28
C ARG A 465 15.97 16.78 39.13
N ALA A 466 16.78 16.75 38.08
CA ALA A 466 16.57 17.54 36.87
C ALA A 466 15.20 17.23 36.25
N LEU A 467 14.86 15.94 36.07
CA LEU A 467 13.57 15.53 35.52
C LEU A 467 12.39 16.03 36.35
N LYS A 468 12.49 15.96 37.69
CA LYS A 468 11.46 16.45 38.59
C LYS A 468 11.29 17.97 38.52
N ASN A 469 12.39 18.72 38.44
CA ASN A 469 12.37 20.18 38.34
C ASN A 469 11.75 20.72 37.04
N LEU A 470 11.60 19.89 36.00
CA LEU A 470 10.96 20.26 34.75
C LEU A 470 9.44 20.43 34.86
N TYR A 471 8.81 19.84 35.88
CA TYR A 471 7.36 19.78 36.02
C TYR A 471 6.91 20.32 37.40
N PRO A 472 6.87 21.65 37.59
CA PRO A 472 6.48 22.27 38.86
C PRO A 472 5.08 21.87 39.35
N GLU A 473 4.16 21.59 38.43
CA GLU A 473 2.81 21.11 38.72
C GLU A 473 2.79 19.76 39.48
N GLU A 474 3.66 18.81 39.12
CA GLU A 474 3.76 17.51 39.81
C GLU A 474 4.32 17.70 41.22
N ILE A 475 5.35 18.54 41.37
CA ILE A 475 5.92 18.86 42.68
C ILE A 475 4.86 19.47 43.60
N PHE A 476 4.04 20.38 43.08
CA PHE A 476 2.96 21.00 43.86
C PHE A 476 1.91 19.96 44.31
N GLN A 477 1.50 19.07 43.42
CA GLN A 477 0.53 18.01 43.71
C GLN A 477 1.03 17.00 44.74
N GLU A 478 2.32 16.66 44.73
CA GLU A 478 2.89 15.78 45.77
C GLU A 478 2.68 16.31 47.20
N PHE A 479 2.61 17.64 47.39
CA PHE A 479 2.45 18.26 48.71
C PHE A 479 1.00 18.63 49.04
N GLU A 480 0.24 19.12 48.06
CA GLU A 480 -1.14 19.61 48.26
C GLU A 480 -2.22 18.56 47.91
N GLY A 481 -1.83 17.45 47.28
CA GLY A 481 -2.69 16.36 46.82
C GLY A 481 -2.91 16.33 45.30
N ASP A 482 -3.20 15.15 44.76
CA ASP A 482 -3.32 14.92 43.30
C ASP A 482 -4.43 15.76 42.63
N ASP A 483 -5.50 16.09 43.36
CA ASP A 483 -6.62 16.91 42.90
C ASP A 483 -6.38 18.44 43.03
N ALA A 484 -5.19 18.86 43.46
CA ALA A 484 -4.89 20.27 43.68
C ALA A 484 -4.94 21.06 42.36
N SER A 485 -5.81 22.08 42.30
CA SER A 485 -6.10 22.86 41.08
C SER A 485 -5.02 23.91 40.75
N TRP A 486 -3.80 23.46 40.46
CA TRP A 486 -2.67 24.35 40.12
C TRP A 486 -2.96 25.28 38.93
N TRP A 487 -3.81 24.83 38.00
CA TRP A 487 -4.26 25.59 36.83
C TRP A 487 -5.05 26.86 37.14
N GLN A 488 -5.43 27.09 38.41
CA GLN A 488 -6.10 28.33 38.84
C GLN A 488 -5.14 29.52 38.94
N PHE A 489 -3.88 29.28 39.27
CA PHE A 489 -2.88 30.33 39.50
C PHE A 489 -1.72 30.32 38.50
N ASP A 490 -1.57 29.24 37.72
CA ASP A 490 -0.50 29.12 36.72
C ASP A 490 -0.63 30.17 35.61
N SER A 491 0.43 30.96 35.44
CA SER A 491 0.51 32.04 34.45
C SER A 491 0.43 31.51 33.01
N ARG A 492 0.95 30.31 32.74
CA ARG A 492 0.89 29.67 31.41
C ARG A 492 -0.56 29.35 31.00
N VAL A 493 -1.38 28.90 31.96
CA VAL A 493 -2.79 28.56 31.70
C VAL A 493 -3.60 29.81 31.38
N ASN A 494 -3.36 30.92 32.09
CA ASN A 494 -4.02 32.19 31.80
C ASN A 494 -3.69 32.69 30.39
N TRP A 495 -2.41 32.64 30.00
CA TRP A 495 -1.99 32.98 28.64
C TRP A 495 -2.64 32.07 27.59
N LEU A 496 -2.68 30.75 27.83
CA LEU A 496 -3.28 29.78 26.92
C LEU A 496 -4.77 30.10 26.68
N LEU A 497 -5.52 30.42 27.74
CA LEU A 497 -6.93 30.82 27.64
C LEU A 497 -7.12 32.08 26.79
N GLU A 498 -6.27 33.10 26.99
CA GLU A 498 -6.30 34.32 26.17
C GLU A 498 -6.00 34.01 24.70
N LYS A 499 -4.99 33.16 24.45
CA LYS A 499 -4.60 32.78 23.09
C LYS A 499 -5.70 32.01 22.35
N ILE A 500 -6.34 31.06 23.03
CA ILE A 500 -7.47 30.30 22.47
C ILE A 500 -8.64 31.24 22.12
N LYS A 501 -8.90 32.26 22.95
CA LYS A 501 -9.95 33.26 22.69
C LYS A 501 -9.59 34.21 21.54
N GLU A 502 -8.33 34.56 21.38
CA GLU A 502 -7.83 35.33 20.22
C GLU A 502 -8.04 34.55 18.92
N LYS A 503 -7.83 33.23 18.97
CA LYS A 503 -7.80 32.32 17.81
C LYS A 503 -9.03 31.40 17.72
N ARG A 504 -10.24 31.91 17.98
CA ARG A 504 -11.50 31.12 18.06
C ARG A 504 -11.82 30.24 16.85
N SER A 505 -11.38 30.63 15.66
CA SER A 505 -11.61 29.89 14.41
C SER A 505 -10.44 29.02 13.98
N GLU A 506 -9.35 28.96 14.77
CA GLU A 506 -8.17 28.17 14.43
C GLU A 506 -8.02 26.98 15.39
N LYS A 507 -7.50 25.87 14.87
CA LYS A 507 -7.21 24.65 15.63
C LYS A 507 -5.86 24.77 16.32
N ILE A 508 -5.81 24.48 17.62
CA ILE A 508 -4.60 24.61 18.43
C ILE A 508 -4.24 23.23 18.98
N LEU A 509 -3.01 22.78 18.67
CA LEU A 509 -2.43 21.59 19.26
C LEU A 509 -1.61 22.00 20.49
N VAL A 510 -1.92 21.43 21.65
CA VAL A 510 -1.18 21.62 22.90
C VAL A 510 -0.50 20.31 23.25
N ILE A 511 0.82 20.34 23.46
CA ILE A 511 1.58 19.17 23.91
C ILE A 511 2.09 19.40 25.32
N ALA A 512 1.81 18.44 26.19
CA ALA A 512 2.38 18.30 27.52
C ALA A 512 3.07 16.95 27.65
N SER A 513 4.10 16.85 28.50
CA SER A 513 4.84 15.59 28.70
C SER A 513 3.98 14.50 29.37
N ARG A 514 2.98 14.90 30.18
CA ARG A 514 2.25 14.00 31.09
C ARG A 514 0.76 13.95 30.78
N ALA A 515 0.18 12.75 30.82
CA ALA A 515 -1.26 12.55 30.65
C ALA A 515 -2.09 13.28 31.72
N ASN A 516 -1.64 13.29 32.98
CA ASN A 516 -2.35 13.98 34.05
C ASN A 516 -2.43 15.50 33.79
N THR A 517 -1.33 16.12 33.37
CA THR A 517 -1.30 17.53 32.96
C THR A 517 -2.27 17.80 31.82
N ALA A 518 -2.32 16.92 30.81
CA ALA A 518 -3.23 17.06 29.69
C ALA A 518 -4.71 17.01 30.10
N LEU A 519 -5.09 16.07 30.99
CA LEU A 519 -6.45 15.96 31.54
C LEU A 519 -6.84 17.20 32.36
N GLN A 520 -5.93 17.69 33.19
CA GLN A 520 -6.16 18.84 34.04
C GLN A 520 -6.24 20.15 33.25
N LEU A 521 -5.48 20.27 32.16
CA LEU A 521 -5.64 21.37 31.21
C LEU A 521 -7.01 21.34 30.53
N GLU A 522 -7.50 20.19 30.06
CA GLU A 522 -8.86 20.10 29.48
C GLU A 522 -9.91 20.53 30.50
N GLN A 523 -9.80 20.04 31.73
CA GLN A 523 -10.69 20.44 32.82
C GLN A 523 -10.66 21.96 33.03
N ALA A 524 -9.47 22.57 33.07
CA ALA A 524 -9.32 24.01 33.23
C ALA A 524 -9.97 24.80 32.08
N LEU A 525 -9.75 24.38 30.82
CA LEU A 525 -10.34 25.02 29.64
C LEU A 525 -11.88 24.91 29.64
N ARG A 526 -12.41 23.76 30.04
CA ARG A 526 -13.85 23.51 30.11
C ARG A 526 -14.52 24.27 31.25
N GLU A 527 -13.97 24.21 32.46
CA GLU A 527 -14.61 24.79 33.66
C GLU A 527 -14.50 26.31 33.71
N ARG A 528 -13.38 26.90 33.25
CA ARG A 528 -13.18 28.35 33.33
C ARG A 528 -13.89 29.11 32.20
N GLU A 529 -13.92 28.54 31.00
CA GLU A 529 -14.33 29.29 29.79
C GLU A 529 -15.25 28.49 28.85
N GLY A 530 -15.61 27.25 29.16
CA GLY A 530 -16.47 26.42 28.31
C GLY A 530 -15.85 26.12 26.94
N ILE A 531 -14.52 26.10 26.85
CA ILE A 531 -13.80 25.81 25.60
C ILE A 531 -13.97 24.34 25.25
N ARG A 532 -14.24 24.06 23.96
CA ARG A 532 -14.29 22.70 23.44
C ARG A 532 -12.87 22.18 23.24
N ALA A 533 -12.37 21.46 24.22
CA ALA A 533 -11.08 20.78 24.17
C ALA A 533 -11.29 19.26 24.23
N THR A 534 -10.33 18.51 23.70
CA THR A 534 -10.27 17.06 23.83
C THR A 534 -8.85 16.62 24.13
N VAL A 535 -8.70 15.44 24.72
CA VAL A 535 -7.40 14.93 25.21
C VAL A 535 -6.97 13.74 24.37
N PHE A 536 -5.66 13.58 24.23
CA PHE A 536 -5.04 12.44 23.55
C PHE A 536 -3.86 11.93 24.38
N HIS A 537 -4.01 10.77 25.01
CA HIS A 537 -2.97 10.19 25.87
C HIS A 537 -2.92 8.67 25.81
N GLU A 538 -1.87 8.08 26.38
CA GLU A 538 -1.51 6.66 26.29
C GLU A 538 -2.51 5.72 26.97
N GLY A 539 -3.29 6.23 27.92
CA GLY A 539 -4.34 5.48 28.61
C GLY A 539 -5.63 5.33 27.79
N MET A 540 -5.74 5.98 26.63
CA MET A 540 -6.91 5.90 25.77
C MET A 540 -6.80 4.73 24.79
N SER A 541 -7.91 4.02 24.61
CA SER A 541 -8.04 3.04 23.54
C SER A 541 -7.84 3.69 22.16
N ILE A 542 -7.47 2.89 21.17
CA ILE A 542 -7.30 3.35 19.79
C ILE A 542 -8.57 4.06 19.28
N LEU A 543 -9.75 3.51 19.62
CA LEU A 543 -11.04 4.06 19.21
C LEU A 543 -11.37 5.39 19.88
N GLU A 544 -11.01 5.58 21.15
CA GLU A 544 -11.18 6.87 21.84
C GLU A 544 -10.25 7.93 21.26
N ARG A 545 -9.00 7.56 20.95
CA ARG A 545 -8.03 8.44 20.30
C ARG A 545 -8.52 8.89 18.91
N ASP A 546 -9.10 7.98 18.14
CA ASP A 546 -9.70 8.29 16.84
C ASP A 546 -10.89 9.25 16.97
N LYS A 547 -11.77 9.02 17.94
CA LYS A 547 -12.89 9.93 18.21
C LYS A 547 -12.41 11.33 18.60
N ALA A 548 -11.38 11.43 19.43
CA ALA A 548 -10.78 12.70 19.83
C ALA A 548 -10.17 13.43 18.62
N ALA A 549 -9.41 12.72 17.78
CA ALA A 549 -8.85 13.27 16.55
C ALA A 549 -9.94 13.71 15.57
N ALA A 550 -10.98 12.89 15.34
CA ALA A 550 -12.11 13.23 14.48
C ALA A 550 -12.88 14.45 15.02
N TYR A 551 -13.12 14.52 16.32
CA TYR A 551 -13.76 15.68 16.95
C TYR A 551 -12.92 16.94 16.80
N PHE A 552 -11.59 16.84 16.85
CA PHE A 552 -10.68 17.96 16.60
C PHE A 552 -10.63 18.37 15.13
N ALA A 553 -10.69 17.42 14.19
CA ALA A 553 -10.65 17.66 12.75
C ALA A 553 -11.93 18.30 12.18
N GLN A 554 -13.08 18.12 12.84
CA GLN A 554 -14.36 18.73 12.42
C GLN A 554 -14.26 20.25 12.26
N GLU A 555 -14.66 20.77 11.10
CA GLU A 555 -14.65 22.21 10.81
C GLU A 555 -15.69 22.97 11.64
N GLU A 556 -16.92 22.45 11.67
CA GLU A 556 -18.02 22.99 12.46
C GLU A 556 -18.36 22.07 13.63
N GLY A 557 -18.71 22.64 14.79
CA GLY A 557 -19.12 21.84 15.95
C GLY A 557 -17.98 21.15 16.73
N GLY A 558 -16.83 20.94 16.11
CA GLY A 558 -15.66 20.23 16.65
C GLY A 558 -14.94 20.87 17.85
N ALA A 559 -13.95 20.16 18.39
CA ALA A 559 -12.98 20.68 19.36
C ALA A 559 -12.09 21.74 18.71
N GLN A 560 -11.85 22.84 19.43
CA GLN A 560 -10.90 23.87 19.02
C GLN A 560 -9.47 23.50 19.45
N VAL A 561 -9.32 22.77 20.56
CA VAL A 561 -8.04 22.43 21.17
C VAL A 561 -7.91 20.92 21.33
N LEU A 562 -6.76 20.38 20.89
CA LEU A 562 -6.35 19.01 21.20
C LEU A 562 -5.16 19.08 22.17
N ILE A 563 -5.29 18.41 23.31
CA ILE A 563 -4.24 18.38 24.34
C ILE A 563 -3.65 16.98 24.41
N CYS A 564 -2.39 16.87 24.06
CA CYS A 564 -1.68 15.61 23.96
C CYS A 564 -0.73 15.40 25.14
N SER A 565 -0.62 14.16 25.62
CA SER A 565 0.60 13.72 26.32
C SER A 565 1.74 13.48 25.31
N GLU A 566 2.89 12.98 25.77
CA GLU A 566 4.02 12.66 24.87
C GLU A 566 3.64 11.69 23.74
N ILE A 567 2.63 10.83 23.91
CA ILE A 567 2.18 9.92 22.84
C ILE A 567 1.56 10.66 21.64
N GLY A 568 1.09 11.89 21.82
CA GLY A 568 0.63 12.72 20.70
C GLY A 568 1.78 13.18 19.81
N SER A 569 3.03 13.00 20.24
CA SER A 569 4.25 13.16 19.45
C SER A 569 4.53 11.97 18.53
N GLU A 570 3.65 10.94 18.48
CA GLU A 570 3.80 9.71 17.68
C GLU A 570 2.63 9.46 16.70
N GLY A 571 2.91 8.85 15.55
CA GLY A 571 1.93 8.16 14.68
C GLY A 571 0.76 8.91 13.99
N ARG A 572 0.45 10.19 14.31
CA ARG A 572 -0.71 10.92 13.72
C ARG A 572 -0.35 12.24 13.02
N ASN A 573 -1.14 12.61 12.01
CA ASN A 573 -1.01 13.84 11.21
C ASN A 573 -2.04 14.88 11.64
N PHE A 574 -1.61 16.07 12.09
CA PHE A 574 -2.51 17.19 12.42
C PHE A 574 -2.29 18.40 11.50
N GLN A 575 -2.05 18.14 10.21
CA GLN A 575 -1.67 19.17 9.22
C GLN A 575 -2.76 20.23 8.97
N PHE A 576 -4.01 19.98 9.37
CA PHE A 576 -5.06 20.99 9.36
C PHE A 576 -4.91 22.03 10.48
N ALA A 577 -4.12 21.74 11.51
CA ALA A 577 -3.74 22.70 12.55
C ALA A 577 -2.38 23.34 12.20
N ASN A 578 -2.23 24.62 12.49
CA ASN A 578 -0.97 25.36 12.28
C ASN A 578 -0.49 26.10 13.55
N GLN A 579 -1.18 25.93 14.68
CA GLN A 579 -0.81 26.52 15.97
C GLN A 579 -0.34 25.40 16.90
N LEU A 580 0.92 25.43 17.33
CA LEU A 580 1.51 24.49 18.29
C LEU A 580 1.85 25.21 19.58
N VAL A 581 1.34 24.72 20.71
CA VAL A 581 1.73 25.17 22.05
C VAL A 581 2.47 24.05 22.74
N MET A 582 3.74 24.30 23.09
CA MET A 582 4.53 23.41 23.95
C MET A 582 4.36 23.88 25.39
N PHE A 583 3.49 23.21 26.15
CA PHE A 583 3.23 23.58 27.54
C PHE A 583 4.45 23.32 28.46
N ASP A 584 5.27 22.36 28.04
CA ASP A 584 6.58 22.04 28.58
C ASP A 584 7.51 21.62 27.42
N LEU A 585 8.81 21.59 27.69
CA LEU A 585 9.84 21.10 26.77
C LEU A 585 10.34 19.71 27.19
N PRO A 586 10.62 18.83 26.22
CA PRO A 586 11.20 17.53 26.50
C PRO A 586 12.69 17.65 26.84
N PHE A 587 13.25 16.59 27.40
CA PHE A 587 14.67 16.53 27.77
C PHE A 587 15.61 16.39 26.56
N ASN A 588 15.17 15.68 25.52
CA ASN A 588 15.98 15.33 24.35
C ASN A 588 15.53 16.14 23.11
N PRO A 589 16.46 16.74 22.34
CA PRO A 589 16.18 17.35 21.04
C PRO A 589 15.37 16.48 20.06
N ASP A 590 15.56 15.16 20.06
CA ASP A 590 14.84 14.27 19.14
C ASP A 590 13.33 14.31 19.39
N LEU A 591 12.92 14.32 20.67
CA LEU A 591 11.51 14.42 21.06
C LEU A 591 10.94 15.80 20.72
N LEU A 592 11.75 16.86 20.85
CA LEU A 592 11.33 18.20 20.45
C LEU A 592 11.01 18.26 18.95
N GLU A 593 11.88 17.68 18.12
CA GLU A 593 11.66 17.59 16.68
C GLU A 593 10.44 16.72 16.35
N GLN A 594 10.19 15.63 17.07
CA GLN A 594 8.97 14.82 16.92
C GLN A 594 7.68 15.58 17.26
N ARG A 595 7.71 16.46 18.28
CA ARG A 595 6.59 17.35 18.64
C ARG A 595 6.29 18.34 17.52
N ILE A 596 7.31 19.03 17.01
CA ILE A 596 7.17 20.00 15.91
C ILE A 596 6.73 19.30 14.62
N GLY A 597 7.31 18.13 14.35
CA GLY A 597 7.02 17.29 13.20
C GLY A 597 5.60 16.74 13.17
N ARG A 598 4.71 17.04 14.13
CA ARG A 598 3.26 16.76 14.01
C ARG A 598 2.54 17.72 13.06
N LEU A 599 3.03 18.96 12.98
CA LEU A 599 2.51 20.00 12.09
C LEU A 599 3.48 20.28 10.95
N ASP A 600 4.79 20.22 11.21
CA ASP A 600 5.84 20.51 10.25
C ASP A 600 6.09 19.35 9.28
N ARG A 601 5.18 19.23 8.32
CA ARG A 601 5.16 18.19 7.29
C ARG A 601 4.74 18.78 5.94
N ILE A 602 5.21 18.16 4.86
CA ILE A 602 4.78 18.47 3.50
C ILE A 602 3.26 18.25 3.38
N GLY A 603 2.55 19.24 2.85
CA GLY A 603 1.08 19.25 2.76
C GLY A 603 0.41 20.22 3.74
N GLN A 604 1.15 20.73 4.72
CA GLN A 604 0.71 21.88 5.52
C GLN A 604 0.57 23.12 4.62
N GLN A 605 -0.58 23.80 4.70
CA GLN A 605 -0.92 24.91 3.81
C GLN A 605 -0.53 26.28 4.39
N ARG A 606 -0.22 26.35 5.68
CA ARG A 606 0.11 27.59 6.40
C ARG A 606 1.40 27.42 7.20
N ASP A 607 2.16 28.50 7.33
CA ASP A 607 3.28 28.53 8.27
C ASP A 607 2.79 28.20 9.70
N ILE A 608 3.69 27.59 10.47
CA ILE A 608 3.39 27.08 11.80
C ILE A 608 3.82 28.11 12.83
N ASP A 609 2.89 28.47 13.71
CA ASP A 609 3.18 29.30 14.87
C ASP A 609 3.46 28.39 16.07
N ILE A 610 4.69 28.43 16.58
CA ILE A 610 5.15 27.64 17.73
C ILE A 610 5.24 28.57 18.94
N TYR A 611 4.44 28.30 19.96
CA TYR A 611 4.44 29.04 21.22
C TYR A 611 5.02 28.18 22.34
N VAL A 612 6.01 28.72 23.04
CA VAL A 612 6.69 28.06 24.15
C VAL A 612 6.57 28.92 25.40
N PRO A 613 5.43 28.86 26.12
CA PRO A 613 5.28 29.50 27.43
C PRO A 613 6.07 28.76 28.50
N TYR A 614 7.15 29.37 29.00
CA TYR A 614 7.99 28.78 30.05
C TYR A 614 8.02 29.67 31.29
N LEU A 615 8.12 29.07 32.47
CA LEU A 615 8.24 29.81 33.73
C LEU A 615 9.70 30.28 33.93
N LYS A 616 9.89 31.56 34.23
CA LYS A 616 11.20 32.13 34.57
C LYS A 616 11.82 31.43 35.78
N ASP A 617 13.14 31.39 35.82
CA ASP A 617 13.93 30.82 36.92
C ASP A 617 13.65 29.31 37.18
N THR A 618 13.26 28.57 36.14
CA THR A 618 13.04 27.12 36.20
C THR A 618 13.93 26.34 35.23
N ALA A 619 13.97 25.01 35.40
CA ALA A 619 14.65 24.11 34.47
C ALA A 619 14.15 24.25 33.02
N GLN A 620 12.86 24.55 32.83
CA GLN A 620 12.27 24.82 31.50
C GLN A 620 12.87 26.06 30.84
N ALA A 621 13.21 27.12 31.60
CA ALA A 621 13.85 28.32 31.06
C ALA A 621 15.27 28.03 30.54
N ILE A 622 16.02 27.18 31.25
CA ILE A 622 17.37 26.74 30.86
C ILE A 622 17.29 25.95 29.54
N LEU A 623 16.40 24.96 29.47
CA LEU A 623 16.18 24.17 28.24
C LEU A 623 15.72 25.04 27.07
N ALA A 624 14.79 25.96 27.30
CA ALA A 624 14.27 26.85 26.26
C ALA A 624 15.40 27.67 25.61
N ARG A 625 16.30 28.24 26.42
CA ARG A 625 17.48 28.96 25.90
C ARG A 625 18.44 28.03 25.18
N TRP A 626 18.74 26.85 25.71
CA TRP A 626 19.68 25.94 25.07
C TRP A 626 19.17 25.39 23.72
N PHE A 627 17.88 25.05 23.63
CA PHE A 627 17.25 24.63 22.38
C PHE A 627 17.23 25.74 21.32
N ASP A 628 17.02 26.99 21.73
CA ASP A 628 16.97 28.15 20.83
C ASP A 628 18.38 28.64 20.43
N GLU A 629 19.20 29.03 21.39
CA GLU A 629 20.49 29.66 21.16
C GLU A 629 21.60 28.65 20.82
N GLY A 630 21.55 27.46 21.45
CA GLY A 630 22.56 26.41 21.25
C GLY A 630 22.30 25.56 20.01
N LEU A 631 21.05 25.13 19.82
CA LEU A 631 20.68 24.22 18.74
C LEU A 631 19.92 24.88 17.58
N ASN A 632 19.26 26.02 17.82
CA ASN A 632 18.26 26.60 16.92
C ASN A 632 17.17 25.60 16.51
N ALA A 633 16.79 24.70 17.43
CA ALA A 633 15.95 23.53 17.15
C ALA A 633 14.46 23.87 16.99
N PHE A 634 14.02 25.05 17.45
CA PHE A 634 12.63 25.48 17.25
C PHE A 634 12.39 26.02 15.85
N ALA A 635 13.29 26.86 15.34
CA ALA A 635 13.13 27.54 14.05
C ALA A 635 13.63 26.70 12.87
N GLU A 636 14.63 25.85 13.10
CA GLU A 636 15.22 24.98 12.09
C GLU A 636 15.21 23.52 12.54
N THR A 637 15.22 22.60 11.58
CA THR A 637 15.54 21.21 11.87
C THR A 637 16.98 21.08 12.36
N CYS A 638 17.19 20.27 13.39
CA CYS A 638 18.50 20.08 13.99
C CYS A 638 18.91 18.59 13.97
N PRO A 639 19.38 18.07 12.81
CA PRO A 639 19.82 16.67 12.69
C PRO A 639 21.09 16.37 13.50
N THR A 640 21.75 17.40 14.01
CA THR A 640 22.94 17.37 14.86
C THR A 640 22.60 17.42 16.35
N GLY A 641 21.32 17.63 16.71
CA GLY A 641 20.87 17.88 18.07
C GLY A 641 21.31 16.80 19.05
N ARG A 642 21.16 15.53 18.68
CA ARG A 642 21.55 14.41 19.55
C ARG A 642 23.04 14.33 19.83
N ALA A 643 23.87 14.49 18.80
CA ALA A 643 25.33 14.47 18.96
C ALA A 643 25.83 15.61 19.86
N VAL A 644 25.23 16.80 19.72
CA VAL A 644 25.53 17.94 20.60
C VAL A 644 25.03 17.67 22.02
N TYR A 645 23.82 17.13 22.16
CA TYR A 645 23.25 16.75 23.44
C TYR A 645 24.13 15.75 24.18
N ASP A 646 24.54 14.65 23.54
CA ASP A 646 25.35 13.59 24.18
C ASP A 646 26.69 14.13 24.70
N GLN A 647 27.25 15.16 24.05
CA GLN A 647 28.49 15.81 24.50
C GLN A 647 28.30 16.74 25.71
N TYR A 648 27.15 17.41 25.84
CA TYR A 648 26.89 18.41 26.88
C TYR A 648 25.83 17.98 27.92
N ALA A 649 25.31 16.75 27.82
CA ALA A 649 24.22 16.25 28.65
C ALA A 649 24.54 16.33 30.16
N ASP A 650 25.74 15.91 30.58
CA ASP A 650 26.12 15.90 32.00
C ASP A 650 26.11 17.33 32.60
N ALA A 651 26.65 18.31 31.86
CA ALA A 651 26.66 19.71 32.28
C ALA A 651 25.23 20.29 32.33
N LEU A 652 24.38 19.96 31.34
CA LEU A 652 22.97 20.36 31.33
C LEU A 652 22.20 19.73 32.50
N ILE A 653 22.38 18.44 32.78
CA ILE A 653 21.76 17.74 33.90
C ILE A 653 22.10 18.43 35.23
N GLU A 654 23.37 18.79 35.45
CA GLU A 654 23.81 19.48 36.65
C GLU A 654 23.13 20.86 36.81
N MET A 655 23.05 21.64 35.71
CA MET A 655 22.39 22.95 35.71
C MET A 655 20.88 22.84 35.94
N LEU A 656 20.21 21.86 35.33
CA LEU A 656 18.77 21.62 35.49
C LEU A 656 18.42 21.11 36.91
N ALA A 657 19.31 20.32 37.51
CA ALA A 657 19.14 19.81 38.87
C ALA A 657 19.37 20.89 39.93
N SER A 658 20.38 21.73 39.75
CA SER A 658 20.80 22.75 40.71
C SER A 658 20.08 24.10 40.54
N GLY A 659 19.61 24.40 39.33
CA GLY A 659 19.14 25.73 38.94
C GLY A 659 20.26 26.76 38.78
N ASN A 660 21.54 26.34 38.83
CA ASN A 660 22.66 27.25 38.63
C ASN A 660 22.86 27.52 37.13
N VAL A 661 22.85 28.80 36.75
CA VAL A 661 22.98 29.26 35.35
C VAL A 661 24.32 29.95 35.07
N ASP A 662 25.26 29.98 36.03
CA ASP A 662 26.54 30.70 35.89
C ASP A 662 27.35 30.27 34.66
N ALA A 663 27.31 28.98 34.31
CA ALA A 663 28.00 28.40 33.16
C ALA A 663 27.12 28.23 31.91
N LEU A 664 25.85 28.66 31.96
CA LEU A 664 24.88 28.40 30.91
C LEU A 664 25.27 29.03 29.58
N ASP A 665 25.69 30.30 29.60
CA ASP A 665 26.08 31.02 28.38
C ASP A 665 27.31 30.39 27.71
N GLU A 666 28.28 29.89 28.50
CA GLU A 666 29.45 29.18 27.98
C GLU A 666 29.08 27.85 27.32
N VAL A 667 28.17 27.08 27.95
CA VAL A 667 27.68 25.81 27.39
C VAL A 667 26.84 26.04 26.14
N ILE A 668 26.02 27.09 26.09
CA ILE A 668 25.25 27.48 24.90
C ILE A 668 26.20 27.86 23.75
N GLU A 669 27.20 28.70 23.99
CA GLU A 669 28.14 29.11 22.94
C GLU A 669 28.96 27.91 22.41
N ALA A 670 29.41 27.03 23.32
CA ALA A 670 30.12 25.82 22.95
C ALA A 670 29.23 24.84 22.16
N SER A 671 27.97 24.70 22.56
CA SER A 671 26.96 23.89 21.84
C SER A 671 26.69 24.45 20.45
N ALA A 672 26.49 25.76 20.31
CA ALA A 672 26.25 26.43 19.05
C ALA A 672 27.43 26.29 18.08
N LYS A 673 28.66 26.40 18.60
CA LYS A 673 29.88 26.21 17.80
C LYS A 673 30.00 24.78 17.28
N LEU A 674 29.75 23.79 18.13
CA LEU A 674 29.75 22.38 17.74
C LEU A 674 28.65 22.10 16.71
N ASN A 675 27.44 22.57 16.97
CA ASN A 675 26.29 22.43 16.08
C ASN A 675 26.61 22.99 14.68
N LYS A 676 27.15 24.22 14.61
CA LYS A 676 27.56 24.84 13.35
C LYS A 676 28.64 24.03 12.62
N SER A 677 29.63 23.50 13.35
CA SER A 677 30.68 22.66 12.77
C SER A 677 30.10 21.38 12.17
N LEU A 678 29.22 20.69 12.91
CA LEU A 678 28.58 19.46 12.46
C LEU A 678 27.65 19.71 11.27
N LYS A 679 26.83 20.78 11.29
CA LYS A 679 26.00 21.20 10.15
C LYS A 679 26.85 21.44 8.90
N SER A 680 27.97 22.16 9.04
CA SER A 680 28.88 22.40 7.91
C SER A 680 29.53 21.12 7.37
N GLN A 681 29.84 20.15 8.23
CA GLN A 681 30.38 18.86 7.81
C GLN A 681 29.33 18.04 7.04
N LEU A 682 28.08 18.04 7.51
CA LEU A 682 26.96 17.39 6.81
C LEU A 682 26.70 18.01 5.43
N GLU A 683 26.76 19.35 5.32
CA GLU A 683 26.60 20.03 4.03
C GLU A 683 27.74 19.73 3.05
N GLN A 684 28.97 19.54 3.53
CA GLN A 684 30.13 19.19 2.70
C GLN A 684 30.13 17.71 2.29
N GLY A 685 29.57 16.84 3.12
CA GLY A 685 29.39 15.41 2.83
C GLY A 685 28.16 15.09 1.97
N ARG A 686 27.36 16.10 1.59
CA ARG A 686 26.15 15.89 0.79
C ARG A 686 26.47 15.34 -0.60
N ASP A 687 25.97 14.13 -0.86
CA ASP A 687 25.86 13.61 -2.20
C ASP A 687 24.63 14.23 -2.92
N ARG A 688 24.87 15.34 -3.61
CA ARG A 688 23.82 16.05 -4.37
C ARG A 688 23.27 15.22 -5.52
N LEU A 689 24.04 14.27 -6.07
CA LEU A 689 23.56 13.40 -7.14
C LEU A 689 22.45 12.50 -6.63
N LEU A 690 22.70 11.88 -5.49
CA LEU A 690 21.78 11.01 -4.80
C LEU A 690 20.48 11.76 -4.45
N GLU A 691 20.58 12.98 -3.93
CA GLU A 691 19.40 13.82 -3.62
C GLU A 691 18.60 14.21 -4.88
N MET A 692 19.30 14.54 -5.98
CA MET A 692 18.65 14.90 -7.25
C MET A 692 17.92 13.73 -7.87
N HIS A 693 18.52 12.55 -7.86
CA HIS A 693 17.88 11.33 -8.34
C HIS A 693 16.70 10.94 -7.44
N SER A 694 16.88 10.98 -6.12
CA SER A 694 15.86 10.51 -5.16
C SER A 694 14.57 11.31 -5.17
N ASN A 695 14.61 12.59 -5.53
CA ASN A 695 13.41 13.42 -5.59
C ASN A 695 12.61 13.27 -6.88
N GLY A 696 13.20 12.68 -7.94
CA GLY A 696 12.57 12.40 -9.23
C GLY A 696 12.24 13.59 -10.13
N GLY A 697 12.45 14.83 -9.67
CA GLY A 697 12.25 16.06 -10.43
C GLY A 697 10.87 16.15 -11.12
N ASP A 698 10.86 16.50 -12.40
CA ASP A 698 9.63 16.67 -13.18
C ASP A 698 8.84 15.36 -13.35
N LYS A 699 9.51 14.19 -13.39
CA LYS A 699 8.83 12.89 -13.48
C LYS A 699 7.98 12.63 -12.25
N ALA A 700 8.48 12.99 -11.07
CA ALA A 700 7.74 12.87 -9.82
C ALA A 700 6.44 13.70 -9.84
N GLN A 701 6.51 14.93 -10.36
CA GLN A 701 5.35 15.80 -10.49
C GLN A 701 4.33 15.25 -11.50
N GLN A 702 4.77 14.68 -12.61
CA GLN A 702 3.87 14.03 -13.58
C GLN A 702 3.13 12.83 -12.98
N ILE A 703 3.77 12.06 -12.10
CA ILE A 703 3.12 10.96 -11.38
C ILE A 703 2.01 11.51 -10.47
N VAL A 704 2.32 12.56 -9.72
CA VAL A 704 1.34 13.26 -8.85
C VAL A 704 0.14 13.74 -9.65
N GLU A 705 0.38 14.46 -10.75
CA GLU A 705 -0.70 14.99 -11.61
C GLU A 705 -1.57 13.87 -12.18
N LYS A 706 -0.95 12.76 -12.60
CA LYS A 706 -1.68 11.61 -13.13
C LYS A 706 -2.57 10.95 -12.06
N ILE A 707 -2.06 10.76 -10.84
CA ILE A 707 -2.84 10.19 -9.74
C ILE A 707 -3.95 11.17 -9.32
N ALA A 708 -3.63 12.46 -9.16
CA ALA A 708 -4.61 13.49 -8.81
C ALA A 708 -5.74 13.60 -9.84
N SER A 709 -5.47 13.37 -11.13
CA SER A 709 -6.50 13.36 -12.17
C SER A 709 -7.50 12.20 -12.06
N THR A 710 -7.13 11.15 -11.32
CA THR A 710 -8.01 9.99 -11.05
C THR A 710 -8.77 10.12 -9.72
N ASP A 711 -8.29 10.97 -8.80
CA ASP A 711 -9.04 11.28 -7.59
C ASP A 711 -10.32 12.05 -7.94
N GLY A 712 -11.42 11.75 -7.24
CA GLY A 712 -12.74 12.34 -7.54
C GLY A 712 -13.46 11.74 -8.75
N ASP A 713 -13.00 10.61 -9.30
CA ASP A 713 -13.69 9.93 -10.40
C ASP A 713 -15.10 9.46 -9.99
N THR A 714 -16.11 10.11 -10.58
CA THR A 714 -17.53 9.76 -10.38
C THR A 714 -17.90 8.34 -10.82
N ASN A 715 -17.10 7.71 -11.70
CA ASN A 715 -17.34 6.35 -12.14
C ASN A 715 -17.14 5.35 -11.00
N LEU A 716 -16.10 5.55 -10.17
CA LEU A 716 -15.85 4.70 -9.00
C LEU A 716 -17.00 4.80 -8.01
N VAL A 717 -17.45 6.02 -7.70
CA VAL A 717 -18.57 6.25 -6.76
C VAL A 717 -19.81 5.54 -7.27
N THR A 718 -20.20 5.77 -8.53
CA THR A 718 -21.39 5.16 -9.13
C THR A 718 -21.29 3.63 -9.17
N PHE A 719 -20.10 3.11 -9.49
CA PHE A 719 -19.83 1.68 -9.51
C PHE A 719 -19.95 1.06 -8.12
N ALA A 720 -19.28 1.64 -7.11
CA ALA A 720 -19.28 1.15 -5.74
C ALA A 720 -20.70 1.13 -5.15
N LEU A 721 -21.48 2.20 -5.32
CA LEU A 721 -22.87 2.25 -4.83
C LEU A 721 -23.73 1.16 -5.51
N SER A 722 -23.55 0.95 -6.81
CA SER A 722 -24.25 -0.10 -7.57
C SER A 722 -23.83 -1.51 -7.14
N LEU A 723 -22.55 -1.70 -6.85
CA LEU A 723 -21.98 -2.96 -6.36
C LEU A 723 -22.53 -3.30 -4.97
N PHE A 724 -22.51 -2.33 -4.06
CA PHE A 724 -23.05 -2.46 -2.71
C PHE A 724 -24.55 -2.75 -2.73
N ASP A 725 -25.33 -2.05 -3.54
CA ASP A 725 -26.78 -2.30 -3.69
C ASP A 725 -27.05 -3.71 -4.25
N THR A 726 -26.30 -4.13 -5.27
CA THR A 726 -26.45 -5.46 -5.88
C THR A 726 -26.14 -6.58 -4.89
N ILE A 727 -25.14 -6.40 -4.02
CA ILE A 727 -24.75 -7.37 -3.00
C ILE A 727 -25.69 -7.31 -1.78
N GLY A 728 -26.44 -6.21 -1.62
CA GLY A 728 -27.41 -6.01 -0.55
C GLY A 728 -26.81 -5.34 0.69
N LEU A 729 -25.92 -4.37 0.52
CA LEU A 729 -25.41 -3.53 1.62
C LEU A 729 -26.24 -2.26 1.76
N ASN A 730 -26.58 -1.89 3.00
CA ASN A 730 -27.24 -0.63 3.29
C ASN A 730 -26.23 0.53 3.19
N GLN A 731 -26.69 1.68 2.71
CA GLN A 731 -25.87 2.84 2.40
C GLN A 731 -26.54 4.10 2.94
N ASP A 732 -26.01 4.64 4.05
CA ASP A 732 -26.54 5.84 4.71
C ASP A 732 -25.59 7.03 4.54
N ASP A 733 -26.05 8.10 3.87
CA ASP A 733 -25.30 9.34 3.70
C ASP A 733 -25.29 10.15 5.01
N LYS A 734 -24.08 10.48 5.51
CA LYS A 734 -23.88 11.28 6.73
C LYS A 734 -23.53 12.74 6.43
N GLY A 735 -23.40 13.14 5.16
CA GLY A 735 -22.83 14.42 4.77
C GLY A 735 -21.29 14.43 4.81
N GLU A 736 -20.66 15.57 4.48
CA GLU A 736 -19.18 15.75 4.52
C GLU A 736 -18.39 14.69 3.73
N ASN A 737 -18.91 14.25 2.57
CA ASN A 737 -18.33 13.18 1.74
C ASN A 737 -18.18 11.82 2.46
N ALA A 738 -19.03 11.54 3.45
CA ALA A 738 -19.01 10.30 4.22
C ALA A 738 -20.27 9.45 4.03
N LEU A 739 -20.09 8.16 3.77
CA LEU A 739 -21.15 7.16 3.66
C LEU A 739 -20.94 6.08 4.71
N VAL A 740 -22.00 5.70 5.42
CA VAL A 740 -21.97 4.54 6.33
C VAL A 740 -22.51 3.33 5.59
N VAL A 741 -21.68 2.30 5.48
CA VAL A 741 -22.04 1.02 4.84
C VAL A 741 -22.25 -0.02 5.92
N THR A 742 -23.42 -0.66 5.94
CA THR A 742 -23.74 -1.72 6.91
C THR A 742 -24.28 -2.98 6.24
N PRO A 743 -24.01 -4.16 6.81
CA PRO A 743 -24.67 -5.40 6.40
C PRO A 743 -26.19 -5.29 6.46
N SER A 744 -26.89 -6.02 5.59
CA SER A 744 -28.35 -6.11 5.61
C SER A 744 -28.82 -7.56 5.73
N GLU A 745 -30.09 -7.75 6.10
CA GLU A 745 -30.72 -9.09 6.14
C GLU A 745 -30.84 -9.75 4.75
N HIS A 746 -30.72 -8.99 3.67
CA HIS A 746 -30.88 -9.46 2.29
C HIS A 746 -29.55 -9.55 1.53
N MET A 747 -28.41 -9.53 2.23
CA MET A 747 -27.11 -9.74 1.62
C MET A 747 -27.04 -11.07 0.88
N MET A 748 -26.38 -11.07 -0.28
CA MET A 748 -26.13 -12.30 -1.05
C MET A 748 -25.21 -13.29 -0.32
N VAL A 749 -24.32 -12.78 0.55
CA VAL A 749 -23.33 -13.58 1.28
C VAL A 749 -23.35 -13.32 2.79
N PRO A 750 -22.88 -14.27 3.61
CA PRO A 750 -22.84 -14.11 5.07
C PRO A 750 -21.93 -12.99 5.57
N SER A 751 -20.86 -12.70 4.83
CA SER A 751 -19.86 -11.68 5.18
C SER A 751 -19.31 -11.01 3.94
N TYR A 752 -19.05 -9.71 4.01
CA TYR A 752 -18.49 -8.94 2.90
C TYR A 752 -16.99 -8.67 3.10
N PRO A 753 -16.13 -8.93 2.10
CA PRO A 753 -14.69 -8.70 2.22
C PRO A 753 -14.35 -7.25 2.60
N GLY A 754 -13.56 -7.08 3.67
CA GLY A 754 -13.13 -5.77 4.13
C GLY A 754 -14.20 -4.93 4.83
N LEU A 755 -15.42 -5.43 5.04
CA LEU A 755 -16.46 -4.77 5.83
C LEU A 755 -16.55 -5.41 7.23
N PRO A 756 -16.36 -4.63 8.32
CA PRO A 756 -16.61 -5.10 9.68
C PRO A 756 -18.09 -5.46 9.90
N TYR A 757 -18.35 -6.35 10.86
CA TYR A 757 -19.73 -6.78 11.19
C TYR A 757 -20.64 -5.62 11.64
N GLU A 758 -20.07 -4.62 12.33
CA GLU A 758 -20.81 -3.42 12.76
C GLU A 758 -21.00 -2.38 11.63
N GLY A 759 -20.41 -2.62 10.45
CA GLY A 759 -20.32 -1.68 9.35
C GLY A 759 -19.06 -0.79 9.40
N ALA A 760 -18.93 0.08 8.41
CA ALA A 760 -17.80 1.02 8.30
C ALA A 760 -18.25 2.37 7.72
N THR A 761 -17.54 3.43 8.12
CA THR A 761 -17.65 4.73 7.46
C THR A 761 -16.63 4.79 6.34
N ILE A 762 -17.08 5.13 5.14
CA ILE A 762 -16.26 5.21 3.94
C ILE A 762 -16.29 6.62 3.36
N THR A 763 -15.23 6.99 2.65
CA THR A 763 -15.17 8.20 1.84
C THR A 763 -14.43 7.92 0.53
N PHE A 764 -14.82 8.60 -0.53
CA PHE A 764 -14.13 8.57 -1.83
C PHE A 764 -13.19 9.76 -2.00
N ASP A 765 -13.15 10.67 -1.01
CA ASP A 765 -12.32 11.86 -1.01
C ASP A 765 -11.06 11.63 -0.17
N ARG A 766 -9.90 11.85 -0.79
CA ARG A 766 -8.60 11.60 -0.16
C ARG A 766 -8.33 12.57 0.99
N ASP A 767 -8.68 13.84 0.84
CA ASP A 767 -8.41 14.86 1.84
C ASP A 767 -9.29 14.67 3.09
N THR A 768 -10.57 14.30 2.89
CA THR A 768 -11.45 13.84 3.97
C THR A 768 -10.83 12.62 4.66
N ALA A 769 -10.34 11.61 3.92
CA ALA A 769 -9.74 10.42 4.53
C ALA A 769 -8.44 10.73 5.32
N LEU A 770 -7.65 11.71 4.88
CA LEU A 770 -6.42 12.14 5.57
C LEU A 770 -6.71 12.87 6.87
N SER A 771 -7.81 13.61 6.94
CA SER A 771 -8.24 14.30 8.16
C SER A 771 -9.00 13.37 9.14
N ARG A 772 -9.68 12.34 8.62
CA ARG A 772 -10.51 11.39 9.36
C ARG A 772 -9.97 9.96 9.25
N GLU A 773 -9.05 9.60 10.13
CA GLU A 773 -8.38 8.29 10.06
C GLU A 773 -9.24 7.09 10.48
N ASP A 774 -10.45 7.33 10.96
CA ASP A 774 -11.51 6.34 11.22
C ASP A 774 -12.32 5.99 9.96
N MET A 775 -12.20 6.78 8.88
CA MET A 775 -12.83 6.48 7.60
C MET A 775 -11.93 5.62 6.70
N HIS A 776 -12.57 4.74 5.95
CA HIS A 776 -11.93 4.00 4.87
C HIS A 776 -11.90 4.84 3.58
N PHE A 777 -10.71 5.04 3.03
CA PHE A 777 -10.56 5.64 1.71
C PHE A 777 -10.86 4.60 0.63
N ILE A 778 -11.92 4.82 -0.15
CA ILE A 778 -12.34 3.88 -1.18
C ILE A 778 -11.73 4.26 -2.52
N SER A 779 -10.98 3.32 -3.06
CA SER A 779 -10.38 3.35 -4.39
C SER A 779 -10.70 2.04 -5.13
N TRP A 780 -10.34 1.97 -6.42
CA TRP A 780 -10.38 0.71 -7.18
C TRP A 780 -9.49 -0.40 -6.58
N GLU A 781 -8.52 -0.02 -5.75
CA GLU A 781 -7.56 -0.93 -5.12
C GLU A 781 -8.00 -1.40 -3.73
N HIS A 782 -9.05 -0.78 -3.16
CA HIS A 782 -9.50 -1.10 -1.81
C HIS A 782 -10.09 -2.53 -1.74
N PRO A 783 -9.80 -3.32 -0.68
CA PRO A 783 -10.29 -4.69 -0.55
C PRO A 783 -11.81 -4.86 -0.65
N MET A 784 -12.58 -3.86 -0.21
CA MET A 784 -14.05 -3.87 -0.37
C MET A 784 -14.47 -3.85 -1.84
N ILE A 785 -13.77 -3.11 -2.69
CA ILE A 785 -14.11 -3.02 -4.12
C ILE A 785 -13.61 -4.27 -4.85
N GLN A 786 -12.36 -4.68 -4.61
CA GLN A 786 -11.79 -5.89 -5.22
C GLN A 786 -12.58 -7.14 -4.82
N GLY A 787 -12.78 -7.35 -3.52
CA GLY A 787 -13.53 -8.51 -3.02
C GLY A 787 -15.01 -8.48 -3.41
N GLY A 788 -15.60 -7.29 -3.54
CA GLY A 788 -16.96 -7.16 -4.09
C GLY A 788 -17.04 -7.52 -5.57
N ILE A 789 -16.05 -7.14 -6.38
CA ILE A 789 -15.95 -7.56 -7.77
C ILE A 789 -15.79 -9.08 -7.83
N ASP A 790 -14.85 -9.65 -7.08
CA ASP A 790 -14.60 -11.08 -7.06
C ASP A 790 -15.87 -11.86 -6.70
N LEU A 791 -16.63 -11.37 -5.71
CA LEU A 791 -17.91 -11.95 -5.33
C LEU A 791 -18.95 -11.88 -6.46
N LEU A 792 -19.08 -10.73 -7.12
CA LEU A 792 -19.97 -10.56 -8.26
C LEU A 792 -19.62 -11.53 -9.40
N MET A 793 -18.31 -11.77 -9.59
CA MET A 793 -17.80 -12.68 -10.59
C MET A 793 -18.07 -14.15 -10.23
N SER A 794 -17.82 -14.55 -8.98
CA SER A 794 -17.98 -15.93 -8.48
C SER A 794 -19.44 -16.37 -8.38
N GLU A 795 -20.34 -15.49 -7.93
CA GLU A 795 -21.78 -15.77 -7.82
C GLU A 795 -22.48 -15.83 -9.21
N GLY A 796 -21.75 -15.54 -10.29
CA GLY A 796 -22.29 -15.59 -11.65
C GLY A 796 -23.38 -14.55 -11.90
N VAL A 797 -23.33 -13.43 -11.18
CA VAL A 797 -24.27 -12.32 -11.29
C VAL A 797 -24.00 -11.52 -12.57
N GLY A 798 -25.06 -11.25 -13.34
CA GLY A 798 -24.95 -10.45 -14.56
C GLY A 798 -24.39 -11.24 -15.75
N THR A 799 -24.45 -12.57 -15.72
CA THR A 799 -23.94 -13.44 -16.79
C THR A 799 -24.88 -13.47 -17.98
N CYS A 800 -26.20 -13.34 -17.77
CA CYS A 800 -27.19 -13.44 -18.84
C CYS A 800 -28.29 -12.39 -18.68
N ALA A 801 -28.47 -11.50 -19.66
CA ALA A 801 -29.52 -10.48 -19.64
C ALA A 801 -30.34 -10.42 -20.95
N VAL A 802 -31.55 -9.86 -20.86
CA VAL A 802 -32.39 -9.56 -22.02
C VAL A 802 -32.88 -8.11 -21.94
N SER A 803 -32.72 -7.38 -23.04
CA SER A 803 -33.06 -5.96 -23.13
C SER A 803 -33.87 -5.64 -24.39
N LEU A 804 -34.64 -4.56 -24.33
CA LEU A 804 -35.35 -4.01 -25.48
C LEU A 804 -34.66 -2.75 -25.99
N LEU A 805 -34.48 -2.65 -27.30
CA LEU A 805 -34.04 -1.42 -27.95
C LEU A 805 -35.23 -0.71 -28.59
N LYS A 806 -35.57 0.47 -28.10
CA LYS A 806 -36.67 1.28 -28.63
C LYS A 806 -36.18 2.15 -29.78
N ASN A 807 -36.18 1.62 -30.99
CA ASN A 807 -35.69 2.34 -32.16
C ASN A 807 -36.65 2.21 -33.35
N LYS A 808 -37.18 3.35 -33.83
CA LYS A 808 -38.08 3.40 -34.99
C LYS A 808 -37.36 3.26 -36.33
N ALA A 809 -36.05 3.47 -36.36
CA ALA A 809 -35.24 3.34 -37.58
C ALA A 809 -34.88 1.89 -37.92
N LEU A 810 -35.01 0.96 -36.96
CA LEU A 810 -34.67 -0.45 -37.13
C LEU A 810 -35.95 -1.31 -37.20
N PRO A 811 -36.02 -2.36 -38.04
CA PRO A 811 -37.21 -3.22 -38.11
C PRO A 811 -37.54 -3.89 -36.77
N VAL A 812 -38.82 -3.98 -36.43
CA VAL A 812 -39.29 -4.70 -35.23
C VAL A 812 -38.88 -6.16 -35.28
N GLY A 813 -38.39 -6.70 -34.15
CA GLY A 813 -37.93 -8.08 -34.05
C GLY A 813 -36.53 -8.29 -34.61
N THR A 814 -35.81 -7.23 -34.98
CA THR A 814 -34.36 -7.30 -35.20
C THR A 814 -33.69 -7.73 -33.89
N ILE A 815 -32.76 -8.68 -33.99
CA ILE A 815 -32.02 -9.22 -32.87
C ILE A 815 -30.59 -8.70 -32.96
N LEU A 816 -30.07 -8.24 -31.84
CA LEU A 816 -28.65 -8.03 -31.63
C LEU A 816 -28.21 -8.92 -30.48
N LEU A 817 -27.07 -9.57 -30.62
CA LEU A 817 -26.49 -10.39 -29.57
C LEU A 817 -25.18 -9.76 -29.12
N GLU A 818 -25.14 -9.34 -27.86
CA GLU A 818 -23.94 -8.78 -27.25
C GLU A 818 -23.28 -9.86 -26.40
N LEU A 819 -22.00 -10.10 -26.65
CA LEU A 819 -21.21 -11.17 -26.06
C LEU A 819 -19.94 -10.57 -25.47
N VAL A 820 -19.62 -10.94 -24.24
CA VAL A 820 -18.37 -10.55 -23.58
C VAL A 820 -17.56 -11.81 -23.36
N TYR A 821 -16.46 -11.92 -24.08
CA TYR A 821 -15.48 -12.97 -23.91
C TYR A 821 -14.38 -12.50 -22.94
N LEU A 822 -13.79 -13.43 -22.21
CA LEU A 822 -12.60 -13.22 -21.42
C LEU A 822 -11.45 -14.05 -21.97
N VAL A 823 -10.32 -13.41 -22.21
CA VAL A 823 -9.05 -14.07 -22.50
C VAL A 823 -8.26 -14.17 -21.22
N ASP A 824 -7.83 -15.40 -20.89
CA ASP A 824 -7.10 -15.69 -19.67
C ASP A 824 -6.07 -16.81 -19.92
N ALA A 825 -4.98 -16.83 -19.16
CA ALA A 825 -3.95 -17.84 -19.21
C ALA A 825 -3.82 -18.55 -17.87
N GLN A 826 -3.88 -19.88 -17.90
CA GLN A 826 -3.62 -20.70 -16.71
C GLN A 826 -2.12 -20.68 -16.42
N ALA A 827 -1.71 -19.85 -15.46
CA ALA A 827 -0.33 -19.79 -14.98
C ALA A 827 -0.30 -19.56 -13.46
N PRO A 828 0.75 -20.03 -12.76
CA PRO A 828 0.95 -19.68 -11.36
C PRO A 828 1.02 -18.17 -11.16
N LYS A 829 0.46 -17.64 -10.05
CA LYS A 829 0.51 -16.21 -9.74
C LYS A 829 1.95 -15.66 -9.72
N SER A 830 2.88 -16.44 -9.17
CA SER A 830 4.32 -16.15 -9.12
C SER A 830 4.97 -15.94 -10.49
N SER A 831 4.37 -16.41 -11.59
CA SER A 831 4.88 -16.15 -12.94
C SER A 831 4.82 -14.66 -13.33
N GLY A 832 3.93 -13.89 -12.70
CA GLY A 832 3.70 -12.48 -13.04
C GLY A 832 2.98 -12.27 -14.37
N ILE A 833 2.32 -13.29 -14.94
CA ILE A 833 1.65 -13.20 -16.25
C ILE A 833 0.65 -12.06 -16.35
N ASN A 834 -0.06 -11.77 -15.25
CA ASN A 834 -1.09 -10.74 -15.16
C ASN A 834 -0.58 -9.32 -15.50
N ARG A 835 0.74 -9.13 -15.52
CA ARG A 835 1.39 -7.88 -15.98
C ARG A 835 1.25 -7.67 -17.48
N PHE A 836 1.32 -8.75 -18.25
CA PHE A 836 1.37 -8.71 -19.72
C PHE A 836 0.05 -9.16 -20.32
N LEU A 837 -0.59 -10.15 -19.69
CA LEU A 837 -1.87 -10.70 -20.08
C LEU A 837 -2.79 -10.82 -18.85
N PRO A 838 -3.33 -9.70 -18.34
CA PRO A 838 -4.44 -9.77 -17.40
C PRO A 838 -5.69 -10.33 -18.07
N GLN A 839 -6.68 -10.73 -17.28
CA GLN A 839 -8.00 -11.11 -17.79
C GLN A 839 -8.54 -10.00 -18.69
N THR A 840 -8.60 -10.29 -19.99
CA THR A 840 -8.85 -9.28 -21.02
C THR A 840 -10.27 -9.46 -21.56
N PRO A 841 -11.20 -8.54 -21.24
CA PRO A 841 -12.55 -8.59 -21.79
C PRO A 841 -12.55 -8.15 -23.26
N ILE A 842 -13.22 -8.95 -24.09
CA ILE A 842 -13.47 -8.66 -25.50
C ILE A 842 -14.97 -8.65 -25.72
N ARG A 843 -15.51 -7.48 -26.07
CA ARG A 843 -16.93 -7.29 -26.38
C ARG A 843 -17.17 -7.45 -27.87
N LEU A 844 -18.08 -8.34 -28.24
CA LEU A 844 -18.61 -8.50 -29.59
C LEU A 844 -20.10 -8.10 -29.59
N MET A 845 -20.54 -7.44 -30.66
CA MET A 845 -21.95 -7.11 -30.86
C MET A 845 -22.38 -7.57 -32.23
N LEU A 846 -23.08 -8.70 -32.30
CA LEU A 846 -23.47 -9.31 -33.55
C LEU A 846 -24.87 -8.87 -33.99
N ASP A 847 -25.02 -8.52 -35.26
CA ASP A 847 -26.31 -8.42 -35.93
C ASP A 847 -26.87 -9.79 -36.30
N LYS A 848 -28.08 -9.82 -36.89
CA LYS A 848 -28.73 -11.07 -37.35
C LYS A 848 -27.91 -11.83 -38.40
N GLN A 849 -27.03 -11.17 -39.13
CA GLN A 849 -26.16 -11.74 -40.15
C GLN A 849 -24.79 -12.17 -39.59
N GLY A 850 -24.52 -11.92 -38.31
CA GLY A 850 -23.25 -12.22 -37.67
C GLY A 850 -22.16 -11.20 -37.92
N ASN A 851 -22.48 -9.98 -38.36
CA ASN A 851 -21.50 -8.90 -38.47
C ASN A 851 -21.26 -8.28 -37.10
N ASP A 852 -19.99 -8.05 -36.76
CA ASP A 852 -19.61 -7.38 -35.51
C ASP A 852 -19.71 -5.85 -35.66
N LEU A 853 -20.47 -5.24 -34.74
CA LEU A 853 -20.74 -3.81 -34.63
C LEU A 853 -20.06 -3.18 -33.40
N SER A 854 -19.29 -3.96 -32.63
CA SER A 854 -18.68 -3.56 -31.36
C SER A 854 -17.82 -2.28 -31.48
N ALA A 855 -17.05 -2.17 -32.57
CA ALA A 855 -16.16 -1.03 -32.81
C ALA A 855 -16.90 0.29 -33.11
N GLN A 856 -18.12 0.22 -33.66
CA GLN A 856 -18.93 1.39 -34.00
C GLN A 856 -19.93 1.77 -32.90
N VAL A 857 -20.23 0.83 -31.99
CA VAL A 857 -21.26 0.99 -30.96
C VAL A 857 -20.61 0.95 -29.58
N GLU A 858 -20.32 2.12 -29.02
CA GLU A 858 -19.81 2.26 -27.65
C GLU A 858 -20.81 1.73 -26.61
N PHE A 859 -20.31 1.09 -25.53
CA PHE A 859 -21.11 0.35 -24.57
C PHE A 859 -22.08 1.23 -23.78
N GLU A 860 -21.60 2.31 -23.17
CA GLU A 860 -22.40 3.17 -22.29
C GLU A 860 -23.49 3.92 -23.06
N SER A 861 -23.15 4.51 -24.20
CA SER A 861 -24.09 5.20 -25.09
C SER A 861 -25.21 4.28 -25.57
N PHE A 862 -24.86 3.03 -25.92
CA PHE A 862 -25.84 2.03 -26.32
C PHE A 862 -26.71 1.57 -25.16
N ASN A 863 -26.10 1.28 -24.00
CA ASN A 863 -26.80 0.82 -22.81
C ASN A 863 -27.90 1.80 -22.35
N ARG A 864 -27.64 3.12 -22.44
CA ARG A 864 -28.63 4.16 -22.08
C ARG A 864 -29.90 4.14 -22.94
N GLN A 865 -29.86 3.55 -24.13
CA GLN A 865 -31.01 3.44 -25.04
C GLN A 865 -31.85 2.17 -24.80
N LEU A 866 -31.33 1.24 -24.01
CA LEU A 866 -31.97 -0.03 -23.73
C LEU A 866 -32.98 0.10 -22.58
N SER A 867 -33.99 -0.75 -22.60
CA SER A 867 -34.98 -0.87 -21.54
C SER A 867 -35.01 -2.30 -20.99
N PRO A 868 -35.21 -2.47 -19.66
CA PRO A 868 -35.29 -3.80 -19.06
C PRO A 868 -36.57 -4.53 -19.48
N VAL A 869 -36.54 -5.85 -19.35
CA VAL A 869 -37.64 -6.75 -19.71
C VAL A 869 -38.07 -7.57 -18.50
N ASN A 870 -39.37 -7.80 -18.33
CA ASN A 870 -39.84 -8.69 -17.28
C ASN A 870 -39.46 -10.16 -17.56
N ARG A 871 -39.24 -10.96 -16.51
CA ARG A 871 -38.73 -12.34 -16.64
C ARG A 871 -39.59 -13.24 -17.54
N HIS A 872 -40.91 -13.09 -17.50
CA HIS A 872 -41.82 -13.92 -18.30
C HIS A 872 -41.74 -13.61 -19.81
N LEU A 873 -41.67 -12.32 -20.18
CA LEU A 873 -41.53 -11.89 -21.56
C LEU A 873 -40.13 -12.21 -22.08
N ALA A 874 -39.10 -12.03 -21.24
CA ALA A 874 -37.73 -12.35 -21.58
C ALA A 874 -37.56 -13.86 -21.90
N SER A 875 -38.08 -14.76 -21.07
CA SER A 875 -38.05 -16.21 -21.34
C SER A 875 -38.78 -16.59 -22.64
N LYS A 876 -39.93 -15.97 -22.93
CA LYS A 876 -40.65 -16.19 -24.20
C LYS A 876 -39.87 -15.71 -25.42
N LEU A 877 -39.23 -14.54 -25.32
CA LEU A 877 -38.39 -14.00 -26.39
C LEU A 877 -37.23 -14.94 -26.67
N VAL A 878 -36.50 -15.36 -25.63
CA VAL A 878 -35.36 -16.28 -25.76
C VAL A 878 -35.78 -17.58 -26.45
N ASN A 879 -36.86 -18.23 -25.99
CA ASN A 879 -37.33 -19.48 -26.58
C ASN A 879 -37.70 -19.33 -28.07
N SER A 880 -38.20 -18.15 -28.48
CA SER A 880 -38.57 -17.89 -29.87
C SER A 880 -37.38 -17.71 -30.82
N VAL A 881 -36.21 -17.35 -30.28
CA VAL A 881 -35.00 -17.04 -31.07
C VAL A 881 -33.81 -17.95 -30.73
N GLN A 882 -34.02 -18.99 -29.93
CA GLN A 882 -32.97 -19.86 -29.40
C GLN A 882 -32.03 -20.41 -30.50
N ALA A 883 -32.59 -20.93 -31.60
CA ALA A 883 -31.81 -21.45 -32.71
C ALA A 883 -30.96 -20.37 -33.42
N GLN A 884 -31.47 -19.13 -33.52
CA GLN A 884 -30.72 -18.02 -34.10
C GLN A 884 -29.59 -17.58 -33.17
N VAL A 885 -29.85 -17.52 -31.86
CA VAL A 885 -28.82 -17.21 -30.85
C VAL A 885 -27.70 -18.24 -30.88
N HIS A 886 -28.03 -19.53 -31.00
CA HIS A 886 -27.02 -20.59 -31.11
C HIS A 886 -26.09 -20.38 -32.31
N GLN A 887 -26.67 -20.11 -33.49
CA GLN A 887 -25.89 -19.81 -34.70
C GLN A 887 -25.02 -18.55 -34.56
N LEU A 888 -25.52 -17.51 -33.89
CA LEU A 888 -24.74 -16.29 -33.65
C LEU A 888 -23.57 -16.53 -32.69
N ILE A 889 -23.74 -17.38 -31.68
CA ILE A 889 -22.65 -17.76 -30.77
C ILE A 889 -21.57 -18.55 -31.53
N GLU A 890 -21.93 -19.51 -32.37
CA GLU A 890 -20.95 -20.22 -33.22
C GLU A 890 -20.17 -19.28 -34.14
N GLN A 891 -20.84 -18.27 -34.71
CA GLN A 891 -20.18 -17.25 -35.53
C GLN A 891 -19.28 -16.32 -34.69
N ALA A 892 -19.66 -16.01 -33.46
CA ALA A 892 -18.83 -15.26 -32.52
C ALA A 892 -17.57 -16.04 -32.15
N ASP A 893 -17.70 -17.34 -31.88
CA ASP A 893 -16.59 -18.24 -31.54
C ASP A 893 -15.58 -18.37 -32.68
N GLN A 894 -15.98 -18.18 -33.94
CA GLN A 894 -15.04 -18.12 -35.07
C GLN A 894 -14.32 -16.77 -35.15
N ARG A 895 -15.01 -15.66 -34.87
CA ARG A 895 -14.44 -14.30 -34.94
C ARG A 895 -13.49 -13.98 -33.79
N ILE A 896 -13.77 -14.50 -32.61
CA ILE A 896 -12.98 -14.22 -31.41
C ILE A 896 -11.54 -14.75 -31.53
N VAL A 897 -11.32 -15.83 -32.30
CA VAL A 897 -9.99 -16.44 -32.49
C VAL A 897 -8.96 -15.44 -33.03
N GLU A 898 -9.34 -14.60 -34.01
CA GLU A 898 -8.44 -13.59 -34.58
C GLU A 898 -8.09 -12.51 -33.55
N GLN A 899 -9.06 -12.07 -32.74
CA GLN A 899 -8.84 -11.07 -31.69
C GLN A 899 -8.01 -11.62 -30.53
N VAL A 900 -8.22 -12.89 -30.15
CA VAL A 900 -7.40 -13.59 -29.14
C VAL A 900 -5.95 -13.70 -29.60
N ALA A 901 -5.72 -14.03 -30.87
CA ALA A 901 -4.37 -14.06 -31.43
C ALA A 901 -3.69 -12.69 -31.35
N ALA A 902 -4.40 -11.60 -31.68
CA ALA A 902 -3.88 -10.25 -31.55
C ALA A 902 -3.54 -9.87 -30.09
N VAL A 903 -4.36 -10.28 -29.13
CA VAL A 903 -4.10 -10.07 -27.68
C VAL A 903 -2.84 -10.83 -27.24
N ARG A 904 -2.69 -12.10 -27.66
CA ARG A 904 -1.49 -12.90 -27.36
C ARG A 904 -0.22 -12.28 -27.95
N ASP A 905 -0.26 -11.86 -29.21
CA ASP A 905 0.87 -11.23 -29.90
C ASP A 905 1.30 -9.93 -29.22
N GLN A 906 0.33 -9.10 -28.80
CA GLN A 906 0.60 -7.86 -28.09
C GLN A 906 1.22 -8.13 -26.72
N ALA A 907 0.65 -9.06 -25.94
CA ALA A 907 1.19 -9.45 -24.64
C ALA A 907 2.61 -10.00 -24.75
N GLN A 908 2.89 -10.82 -25.78
CA GLN A 908 4.22 -11.37 -26.03
C GLN A 908 5.24 -10.28 -26.39
N LYS A 909 4.87 -9.30 -27.22
CA LYS A 909 5.72 -8.15 -27.55
C LYS A 909 6.04 -7.30 -26.32
N GLU A 910 5.02 -6.99 -25.51
CA GLU A 910 5.18 -6.19 -24.28
C GLU A 910 6.08 -6.90 -23.26
N MET A 911 5.87 -8.21 -23.08
CA MET A 911 6.69 -9.05 -22.22
C MET A 911 8.15 -9.08 -22.68
N GLN A 912 8.39 -9.36 -23.96
CA GLN A 912 9.73 -9.42 -24.51
C GLN A 912 10.43 -8.05 -24.45
N ALA A 913 9.74 -6.96 -24.79
CA ALA A 913 10.33 -5.63 -24.72
C ALA A 913 10.75 -5.27 -23.28
N SER A 914 9.92 -5.58 -22.28
CA SER A 914 10.25 -5.31 -20.88
C SER A 914 11.38 -6.17 -20.36
N LEU A 915 11.30 -7.50 -20.51
CA LEU A 915 12.26 -8.42 -19.90
C LEU A 915 13.60 -8.44 -20.66
N ASN A 916 13.61 -8.23 -21.98
CA ASN A 916 14.87 -8.10 -22.73
C ASN A 916 15.59 -6.78 -22.43
N SER A 917 14.87 -5.69 -22.18
CA SER A 917 15.48 -4.44 -21.72
C SER A 917 16.18 -4.65 -20.36
N GLU A 918 15.53 -5.35 -19.44
CA GLU A 918 16.09 -5.70 -18.14
C GLU A 918 17.29 -6.66 -18.26
N LEU A 919 17.18 -7.67 -19.12
CA LEU A 919 18.27 -8.60 -19.43
C LEU A 919 19.48 -7.88 -20.03
N GLY A 920 19.28 -7.04 -21.05
CA GLY A 920 20.33 -6.27 -21.70
C GLY A 920 21.05 -5.34 -20.72
N ARG A 921 20.30 -4.74 -19.78
CA ARG A 921 20.86 -3.96 -18.69
C ARG A 921 21.72 -4.82 -17.75
N LEU A 922 21.23 -5.97 -17.30
CA LEU A 922 22.02 -6.86 -16.44
C LEU A 922 23.28 -7.37 -17.15
N GLN A 923 23.22 -7.61 -18.46
CA GLN A 923 24.38 -7.97 -19.28
C GLN A 923 25.41 -6.82 -19.35
N ALA A 924 24.95 -5.58 -19.56
CA ALA A 924 25.81 -4.40 -19.56
C ALA A 924 26.46 -4.18 -18.19
N LEU A 925 25.71 -4.37 -17.11
CA LEU A 925 26.24 -4.33 -15.76
C LEU A 925 27.24 -5.45 -15.52
N LYS A 926 26.98 -6.69 -15.99
CA LYS A 926 27.91 -7.82 -15.83
C LYS A 926 29.24 -7.58 -16.54
N ALA A 927 29.24 -6.85 -17.65
CA ALA A 927 30.46 -6.50 -18.38
C ALA A 927 31.40 -5.58 -17.58
N VAL A 928 30.88 -4.85 -16.60
CA VAL A 928 31.62 -3.90 -15.75
C VAL A 928 31.74 -4.39 -14.31
N ASN A 929 30.79 -5.21 -13.85
CA ASN A 929 30.70 -5.80 -12.52
C ASN A 929 30.74 -7.35 -12.63
N PRO A 930 31.87 -8.00 -12.30
CA PRO A 930 32.05 -9.45 -12.47
C PRO A 930 31.21 -10.29 -11.49
N ASN A 931 30.53 -9.66 -10.53
CA ASN A 931 29.80 -10.34 -9.47
C ASN A 931 28.31 -10.56 -9.77
N ILE A 932 27.79 -10.03 -10.90
CA ILE A 932 26.47 -10.43 -11.40
C ILE A 932 26.52 -11.89 -11.82
N ARG A 933 25.80 -12.72 -11.05
CA ARG A 933 25.77 -14.17 -11.22
C ARG A 933 25.08 -14.54 -12.53
N ASP A 934 25.60 -15.57 -13.19
CA ASP A 934 24.94 -16.17 -14.36
C ASP A 934 23.51 -16.63 -14.04
N GLU A 935 23.26 -17.05 -12.80
CA GLU A 935 21.95 -17.48 -12.32
C GLU A 935 20.86 -16.40 -12.44
N GLU A 936 21.20 -15.11 -12.31
CA GLU A 936 20.25 -14.00 -12.43
C GLU A 936 19.85 -13.74 -13.89
N LEU A 937 20.82 -13.83 -14.80
CA LEU A 937 20.56 -13.77 -16.24
C LEU A 937 19.73 -14.98 -16.69
N GLU A 938 20.08 -16.17 -16.21
CA GLU A 938 19.34 -17.41 -16.48
C GLU A 938 17.94 -17.41 -15.86
N ALA A 939 17.72 -16.73 -14.73
CA ALA A 939 16.40 -16.59 -14.13
C ALA A 939 15.47 -15.76 -15.02
N ILE A 940 15.93 -14.62 -15.55
CA ILE A 940 15.15 -13.80 -16.48
C ILE A 940 14.89 -14.55 -17.79
N ASP A 941 15.90 -15.25 -18.33
CA ASP A 941 15.70 -16.03 -19.56
C ASP A 941 14.69 -17.17 -19.37
N ARG A 942 14.79 -17.91 -18.25
CA ARG A 942 13.78 -18.91 -17.86
C ARG A 942 12.39 -18.29 -17.71
N GLN A 943 12.30 -17.09 -17.13
CA GLN A 943 11.04 -16.37 -16.97
C GLN A 943 10.45 -15.98 -18.33
N ILE A 944 11.25 -15.47 -19.27
CA ILE A 944 10.82 -15.13 -20.64
C ILE A 944 10.28 -16.35 -21.36
N GLN A 945 10.96 -17.49 -21.25
CA GLN A 945 10.54 -18.75 -21.86
C GLN A 945 9.22 -19.24 -21.25
N ALA A 946 9.14 -19.31 -19.91
CA ALA A 946 7.93 -19.75 -19.21
C ALA A 946 6.71 -18.86 -19.53
N LEU A 947 6.88 -17.53 -19.50
CA LEU A 947 5.81 -16.59 -19.82
C LEU A 947 5.37 -16.67 -21.28
N SER A 948 6.32 -16.85 -22.20
CA SER A 948 6.00 -17.07 -23.62
C SER A 948 5.13 -18.31 -23.81
N ASP A 949 5.46 -19.41 -23.11
CA ASP A 949 4.67 -20.64 -23.11
C ASP A 949 3.27 -20.42 -22.56
N TYR A 950 3.12 -19.76 -21.40
CA TYR A 950 1.81 -19.47 -20.82
C TYR A 950 0.95 -18.56 -21.70
N ILE A 951 1.53 -17.47 -22.24
CA ILE A 951 0.82 -16.53 -23.13
C ILE A 951 0.36 -17.24 -24.41
N SER A 952 1.19 -18.14 -24.97
CA SER A 952 0.83 -18.90 -26.18
C SER A 952 -0.38 -19.83 -25.97
N ARG A 953 -0.54 -20.34 -24.73
CA ARG A 953 -1.63 -21.24 -24.32
C ARG A 953 -2.86 -20.52 -23.77
N ALA A 954 -2.85 -19.18 -23.73
CA ALA A 954 -3.97 -18.38 -23.21
C ALA A 954 -5.29 -18.74 -23.89
N GLN A 955 -6.32 -19.12 -23.15
CA GLN A 955 -7.61 -19.52 -23.71
C GLN A 955 -8.62 -18.37 -23.66
N TYR A 956 -9.75 -18.55 -24.33
CA TYR A 956 -10.89 -17.63 -24.21
C TYR A 956 -12.11 -18.39 -23.72
N GLN A 957 -12.96 -17.70 -22.98
CA GLN A 957 -14.26 -18.21 -22.52
C GLN A 957 -15.33 -17.13 -22.69
N LEU A 958 -16.56 -17.53 -23.00
CA LEU A 958 -17.71 -16.61 -22.99
C LEU A 958 -18.11 -16.36 -21.54
N ASP A 959 -17.94 -15.13 -21.06
CA ASP A 959 -18.21 -14.74 -19.67
C ASP A 959 -19.66 -14.31 -19.45
N SER A 960 -20.18 -13.48 -20.37
CA SER A 960 -21.53 -12.97 -20.25
C SER A 960 -22.14 -12.66 -21.61
N LEU A 961 -23.47 -12.72 -21.69
CA LEU A 961 -24.21 -12.40 -22.89
C LEU A 961 -25.48 -11.60 -22.60
N ARG A 962 -25.85 -10.74 -23.55
CA ARG A 962 -27.09 -9.97 -23.51
C ARG A 962 -27.81 -10.06 -24.84
N LEU A 963 -29.04 -10.58 -24.80
CA LEU A 963 -29.93 -10.61 -25.95
C LEU A 963 -30.70 -9.29 -26.04
N ILE A 964 -30.57 -8.59 -27.17
CA ILE A 964 -31.30 -7.36 -27.44
C ILE A 964 -32.32 -7.58 -28.55
N VAL A 965 -33.56 -7.16 -28.31
CA VAL A 965 -34.64 -7.21 -29.30
C VAL A 965 -35.16 -5.81 -29.60
N VAL A 966 -35.24 -5.46 -30.89
CA VAL A 966 -35.76 -4.16 -31.32
C VAL A 966 -37.28 -4.13 -31.21
N SER A 967 -37.79 -3.10 -30.53
CA SER A 967 -39.20 -2.77 -30.38
C SER A 967 -39.47 -1.33 -30.85
N HIS A 968 -40.68 -1.06 -31.33
CA HIS A 968 -41.14 0.32 -31.58
C HIS A 968 -41.93 0.92 -30.40
N ASN A 969 -42.24 0.10 -29.40
CA ASN A 969 -43.00 0.45 -28.19
C ASN A 969 -42.09 0.62 -26.99
#